data_AF-A0A9D4W9K0-F1
#
_entry.id   AF-A0A9D4W9K0-F1
#
_cell.length_a   1.000
_cell.length_b   1.000
_cell.length_c   1.000
_cell.angle_alpha   90.00
_cell.angle_beta   90.00
_cell.angle_gamma   90.00
#
_symmetry.space_group_name_H-M   'P 1'
#
loop_
_entity.id
_entity.type
_entity.pdbx_description
1 polymer ?
#
loop_
_entity_poly.entity_id
_entity_poly.type
_entity_poly.pdbx_seq_one_letter_code
_entity_poly.pdbx_strand_id
1 'polypeptide(L)'
;TTPHKYNHFLGLNMSSSIAPASLATSLASSVSTYQQAKTSNPLSWTDDKILETVYITHVHTGERFDVESLFILTSNILKRSTAVADSVVSKTGTPVGLIEDKVPLPGYEPPFRKLKHISSQMMTTLPGEHHAHMTTMSILDQLKTHTWDGKAIFALAAFSLEYGNFWHLVQTPSGDTLGRSLAVMNKVHGVEKNRQAIADYNSLVKNLLYCVECITELEKLSTKGYDSKDVPALPEAMQEIPVAVYWAIITAIICANHLDLLVGDSDDRYELSSFDVKLASIVSKLKAHLTRSRRHIGELEDYWRRKRVLQTPTEIVEVIKVLIFHNEIQDPLVYDGLNRQMVSIEVFRKKNVLVFISGLDSIRDEIRLLNSIYIGLNEDPKELKGYRKEDFKILWIPVVDEWTLLHKAEFDNLKLDMPWYVAEYFYPLAGIRLIREDLNYKNKPILPVLNSQGRIVNYNAMHMIFVWGIDAFPFRPDDDEILTQKWNWFWAEMKKVYPKLQEIIKGDTFIFIYGGTDPKWTNDFSLAVEKIRRHEIIRKADAVIEQYHFGKEDKRIVPRFWIGIESLFANMIQKKHKDPTIDEIKSLLCLKQDQPGWVLLSKGPNVKLLGRGDQMLATAIDFEIWKEKVLEKAGFDVAFKEYYERKRRDFPVACANMQLANYPADILDPIYCPDSSCGRSMEIASVSYKCCHGHTHQKSDAPAESGVVQIEKRS
;
A
#
# COMPACT_ATOMS: atom_id res chain seq x y z
N THR A 1 -20.57 4.08 -37.85
CA THR A 1 -20.91 5.01 -38.94
C THR A 1 -21.40 6.31 -38.33
N THR A 2 -20.71 7.42 -38.67
CA THR A 2 -21.10 8.84 -38.50
C THR A 2 -21.52 9.40 -37.13
N PRO A 3 -20.88 10.50 -36.68
CA PRO A 3 -21.41 11.43 -35.68
C PRO A 3 -22.03 12.69 -36.32
N HIS A 4 -23.06 13.25 -35.68
CA HIS A 4 -23.56 14.63 -35.85
C HIS A 4 -23.55 15.28 -34.45
N LYS A 5 -22.79 16.36 -34.20
CA LYS A 5 -23.00 17.79 -34.50
C LYS A 5 -23.98 18.54 -33.58
N TYR A 6 -23.38 19.48 -32.83
CA TYR A 6 -23.84 20.78 -32.33
C TYR A 6 -24.93 20.90 -31.25
N ASN A 7 -24.59 21.65 -30.19
CA ASN A 7 -25.39 22.81 -29.81
C ASN A 7 -24.55 23.95 -29.22
N HIS A 8 -24.84 25.15 -29.74
CA HIS A 8 -24.45 26.49 -29.29
C HIS A 8 -25.20 26.90 -28.02
N PHE A 9 -24.84 28.05 -27.43
CA PHE A 9 -25.63 29.14 -26.80
C PHE A 9 -24.80 29.75 -25.65
N LEU A 10 -24.73 31.04 -25.33
CA LEU A 10 -25.14 32.33 -25.90
C LEU A 10 -24.37 33.37 -25.07
N GLY A 11 -23.93 34.47 -25.70
CA GLY A 11 -23.34 35.62 -25.03
C GLY A 11 -24.39 36.55 -24.40
N LEU A 12 -23.98 37.31 -23.39
CA LEU A 12 -24.68 38.49 -22.89
C LEU A 12 -23.74 39.70 -22.95
N ASN A 13 -24.13 40.66 -23.79
CA ASN A 13 -23.63 42.03 -23.82
C ASN A 13 -24.25 42.84 -22.66
N MET A 14 -23.44 43.65 -21.99
CA MET A 14 -23.87 44.97 -21.55
C MET A 14 -22.79 45.99 -21.92
N SER A 15 -23.17 46.85 -22.84
CA SER A 15 -22.52 48.10 -23.23
C SER A 15 -22.77 49.18 -22.18
N SER A 16 -21.72 49.89 -21.77
CA SER A 16 -21.83 51.32 -21.46
C SER A 16 -20.64 52.05 -22.08
N SER A 17 -20.97 53.12 -22.80
CA SER A 17 -20.13 53.88 -23.70
C SER A 17 -19.38 55.00 -22.98
N ILE A 18 -18.06 55.08 -23.15
CA ILE A 18 -17.33 56.36 -23.24
C ILE A 18 -16.14 56.15 -24.18
N ALA A 19 -16.06 56.93 -25.26
CA ALA A 19 -14.88 57.11 -26.11
C ALA A 19 -14.51 58.61 -26.11
N PRO A 20 -13.34 59.03 -26.61
CA PRO A 20 -11.98 58.56 -26.33
C PRO A 20 -11.06 59.72 -25.89
N ALA A 21 -10.07 59.48 -25.02
CA ALA A 21 -9.00 60.45 -24.75
C ALA A 21 -7.59 59.80 -24.62
N SER A 22 -7.42 58.52 -24.95
CA SER A 22 -6.17 57.78 -24.71
C SER A 22 -5.38 57.39 -25.96
N LEU A 23 -5.87 57.71 -27.17
CA LEU A 23 -5.18 57.38 -28.43
C LEU A 23 -3.96 58.27 -28.73
N ALA A 24 -3.80 59.41 -28.04
CA ALA A 24 -2.58 60.23 -28.14
C ALA A 24 -1.47 59.75 -27.18
N THR A 25 -1.81 59.06 -26.10
CA THR A 25 -0.85 58.59 -25.09
C THR A 25 -0.20 57.24 -25.45
N SER A 26 -0.82 56.45 -26.33
CA SER A 26 -0.26 55.16 -26.78
C SER A 26 0.85 55.30 -27.83
N LEU A 27 0.89 56.41 -28.56
CA LEU A 27 1.97 56.73 -29.50
C LEU A 27 3.19 57.33 -28.77
N ALA A 28 2.98 58.08 -27.68
CA ALA A 28 4.06 58.56 -26.84
C ALA A 28 4.68 57.43 -25.98
N SER A 29 3.87 56.48 -25.49
CA SER A 29 4.38 55.33 -24.73
C SER A 29 5.17 54.36 -25.63
N SER A 30 4.73 54.10 -26.86
CA SER A 30 5.43 53.24 -27.82
C SER A 30 6.76 53.82 -28.32
N VAL A 31 6.88 55.14 -28.43
CA VAL A 31 8.17 55.81 -28.71
C VAL A 31 9.10 55.78 -27.48
N SER A 32 8.54 55.84 -26.26
CA SER A 32 9.33 55.69 -25.02
C SER A 32 9.84 54.27 -24.77
N THR A 33 9.07 53.22 -25.12
CA THR A 33 9.55 51.82 -25.08
C THR A 33 10.56 51.51 -26.20
N TYR A 34 10.45 52.17 -27.36
CA TYR A 34 11.47 52.07 -28.41
C TYR A 34 12.79 52.78 -28.07
N GLN A 35 12.74 53.84 -27.24
CA GLN A 35 13.94 54.54 -26.76
C GLN A 35 14.57 53.89 -25.52
N GLN A 36 13.79 53.21 -24.66
CA GLN A 36 14.33 52.38 -23.56
C GLN A 36 14.99 51.08 -24.05
N ALA A 37 14.73 50.64 -25.28
CA ALA A 37 15.35 49.46 -25.87
C ALA A 37 16.86 49.63 -26.18
N LYS A 38 17.39 50.86 -26.20
CA LYS A 38 18.81 51.13 -26.53
C LYS A 38 19.82 50.82 -25.42
N THR A 39 19.39 50.39 -24.25
CA THR A 39 20.29 49.97 -23.15
C THR A 39 19.71 48.75 -22.42
N SER A 40 19.44 47.68 -23.15
CA SER A 40 18.94 46.44 -22.56
C SER A 40 20.07 45.42 -22.39
N ASN A 41 20.64 45.35 -21.19
CA ASN A 41 21.52 44.25 -20.78
C ASN A 41 20.67 43.07 -20.28
N PRO A 42 20.59 41.93 -20.99
CA PRO A 42 19.85 40.75 -20.55
C PRO A 42 20.34 40.15 -19.23
N LEU A 43 21.59 40.36 -18.81
CA LEU A 43 22.11 39.93 -17.50
C LEU A 43 21.46 40.66 -16.32
N SER A 44 20.85 41.83 -16.56
CA SER A 44 20.11 42.59 -15.55
C SER A 44 18.64 42.20 -15.42
N TRP A 45 18.15 41.29 -16.27
CA TRP A 45 16.74 40.91 -16.31
C TRP A 45 16.41 39.79 -15.33
N THR A 46 15.19 39.80 -14.80
CA THR A 46 14.64 38.70 -14.03
C THR A 46 14.29 37.52 -14.94
N ASP A 47 14.31 36.30 -14.39
CA ASP A 47 13.96 35.09 -15.14
C ASP A 47 12.51 35.19 -15.67
N ASP A 48 11.57 35.80 -14.93
CA ASP A 48 10.18 36.06 -15.36
C ASP A 48 10.09 36.96 -16.60
N LYS A 49 10.89 38.03 -16.64
CA LYS A 49 10.91 38.95 -17.79
C LYS A 49 11.46 38.26 -19.04
N ILE A 50 12.46 37.40 -18.86
CA ILE A 50 13.02 36.58 -19.95
C ILE A 50 11.97 35.59 -20.44
N LEU A 51 11.28 34.91 -19.51
CA LEU A 51 10.24 33.95 -19.83
C LEU A 51 9.13 34.60 -20.67
N GLU A 52 8.57 35.74 -20.23
CA GLU A 52 7.53 36.45 -20.98
C GLU A 52 7.99 36.82 -22.39
N THR A 53 9.22 37.33 -22.52
CA THR A 53 9.80 37.75 -23.80
C THR A 53 9.99 36.56 -24.76
N VAL A 54 10.49 35.45 -24.25
CA VAL A 54 10.87 34.27 -25.04
C VAL A 54 9.64 33.43 -25.38
N TYR A 55 8.66 33.36 -24.49
CA TYR A 55 7.45 32.55 -24.68
C TYR A 55 6.61 33.02 -25.88
N ILE A 56 6.58 34.33 -26.15
CA ILE A 56 5.87 34.93 -27.30
C ILE A 56 6.38 34.37 -28.65
N THR A 57 7.65 33.94 -28.71
CA THR A 57 8.27 33.41 -29.94
C THR A 57 7.96 31.94 -30.21
N HIS A 58 7.26 31.25 -29.30
CA HIS A 58 7.06 29.80 -29.41
C HIS A 58 5.68 29.46 -29.96
N VAL A 59 5.63 28.53 -30.93
CA VAL A 59 4.39 28.02 -31.50
C VAL A 59 4.25 26.54 -31.16
N HIS A 60 3.15 26.16 -30.52
CA HIS A 60 2.86 24.79 -30.04
C HIS A 60 2.54 23.77 -31.16
N THR A 61 2.89 24.03 -32.42
CA THR A 61 2.62 23.14 -33.56
C THR A 61 3.93 22.51 -34.07
N GLY A 62 4.09 21.20 -33.85
CA GLY A 62 5.37 20.51 -33.97
C GLY A 62 5.71 20.01 -35.37
N GLU A 63 6.82 20.51 -35.91
CA GLU A 63 7.65 19.72 -36.81
C GLU A 63 8.51 18.79 -35.96
N ARG A 64 8.33 17.47 -36.10
CA ARG A 64 9.20 16.46 -35.48
C ARG A 64 10.48 16.33 -36.31
N PHE A 65 11.41 17.25 -36.10
CA PHE A 65 12.78 17.08 -36.55
C PHE A 65 13.48 16.05 -35.63
N ASP A 66 14.35 15.19 -36.18
CA ASP A 66 15.15 14.28 -35.35
C ASP A 66 16.29 15.06 -34.69
N VAL A 67 15.96 15.63 -33.54
CA VAL A 67 16.88 16.46 -32.75
C VAL A 67 17.92 15.59 -32.01
N GLU A 68 17.62 14.31 -31.77
CA GLU A 68 18.53 13.39 -31.05
C GLU A 68 19.78 13.10 -31.89
N SER A 69 19.63 12.76 -33.17
CA SER A 69 20.79 12.54 -34.06
C SER A 69 21.63 13.81 -34.24
N LEU A 70 20.99 14.99 -34.30
CA LEU A 70 21.71 16.27 -34.34
C LEU A 70 22.52 16.49 -33.07
N PHE A 71 21.93 16.19 -31.91
CA PHE A 71 22.58 16.34 -30.63
C PHE A 71 23.77 15.39 -30.45
N ILE A 72 23.64 14.15 -30.91
CA ILE A 72 24.73 13.16 -30.92
C ILE A 72 25.94 13.69 -31.70
N LEU A 73 25.73 14.17 -32.94
CA LEU A 73 26.79 14.75 -33.77
C LEU A 73 27.44 15.95 -33.08
N THR A 74 26.62 16.86 -32.56
CA THR A 74 27.05 18.08 -31.88
C THR A 74 27.87 17.77 -30.63
N SER A 75 27.40 16.81 -29.80
CA SER A 75 28.09 16.35 -28.60
C SER A 75 29.45 15.72 -28.94
N ASN A 76 29.54 14.89 -29.98
CA ASN A 76 30.80 14.28 -30.40
C ASN A 76 31.83 15.35 -30.81
N ILE A 77 31.40 16.34 -31.62
CA ILE A 77 32.24 17.47 -32.04
C ILE A 77 32.75 18.23 -30.80
N LEU A 78 31.85 18.69 -29.93
CA LEU A 78 32.22 19.52 -28.78
C LEU A 78 33.08 18.76 -27.76
N LYS A 79 32.79 17.48 -27.48
CA LYS A 79 33.60 16.67 -26.54
C LYS A 79 35.04 16.48 -27.05
N ARG A 80 35.21 16.23 -28.35
CA ARG A 80 36.54 16.13 -28.94
C ARG A 80 37.24 17.48 -28.94
N SER A 81 36.60 18.54 -29.43
CA SER A 81 37.18 19.89 -29.51
C SER A 81 37.58 20.43 -28.14
N THR A 82 36.76 20.24 -27.11
CA THR A 82 37.08 20.66 -25.73
C THR A 82 38.26 19.87 -25.14
N ALA A 83 38.41 18.58 -25.49
CA ALA A 83 39.59 17.78 -25.12
C ALA A 83 40.86 18.22 -25.86
N VAL A 84 40.75 18.62 -27.13
CA VAL A 84 41.87 19.26 -27.85
C VAL A 84 42.30 20.52 -27.13
N ALA A 85 41.36 21.39 -26.76
CA ALA A 85 41.64 22.62 -26.03
C ALA A 85 42.38 22.35 -24.70
N ASP A 86 41.92 21.38 -23.91
CA ASP A 86 42.59 20.99 -22.65
C ASP A 86 44.02 20.50 -22.88
N SER A 87 44.25 19.76 -23.97
CA SER A 87 45.59 19.24 -24.31
C SER A 87 46.59 20.38 -24.60
N VAL A 88 46.11 21.48 -25.20
CA VAL A 88 46.90 22.67 -25.48
C VAL A 88 47.20 23.47 -24.21
N VAL A 89 46.27 23.51 -23.26
CA VAL A 89 46.42 24.23 -21.98
C VAL A 89 47.40 23.51 -21.05
N SER A 90 47.25 22.20 -20.84
CA SER A 90 47.93 21.49 -19.73
C SER A 90 48.81 20.31 -20.13
N LYS A 91 48.93 19.91 -21.41
CA LYS A 91 49.68 18.72 -21.91
C LYS A 91 49.37 17.38 -21.21
N THR A 92 48.38 17.34 -20.31
CA THR A 92 48.00 16.23 -19.43
C THR A 92 46.52 15.85 -19.56
N GLY A 93 45.81 16.44 -20.54
CA GLY A 93 44.40 16.15 -20.80
C GLY A 93 44.16 14.74 -21.33
N THR A 94 42.90 14.29 -21.29
CA THR A 94 42.46 13.01 -21.83
C THR A 94 42.90 12.86 -23.29
N PRO A 95 43.61 11.80 -23.68
CA PRO A 95 43.94 11.55 -25.08
C PRO A 95 42.67 11.51 -25.93
N VAL A 96 42.60 12.36 -26.96
CA VAL A 96 41.43 12.49 -27.86
C VAL A 96 41.03 11.13 -28.48
N GLY A 97 41.97 10.20 -28.61
CA GLY A 97 41.73 8.83 -29.10
C GLY A 97 40.97 7.90 -28.14
N LEU A 98 40.74 8.28 -26.88
CA LEU A 98 39.98 7.50 -25.89
C LEU A 98 38.52 7.96 -25.75
N ILE A 99 38.10 9.00 -26.49
CA ILE A 99 36.71 9.47 -26.49
C ILE A 99 35.90 8.59 -27.44
N GLU A 100 34.98 7.80 -26.89
CA GLU A 100 34.02 7.00 -27.65
C GLU A 100 32.91 7.89 -28.23
N ASP A 101 32.70 7.83 -29.54
CA ASP A 101 31.63 8.56 -30.21
C ASP A 101 30.32 7.78 -30.17
N LYS A 102 29.22 8.49 -29.95
CA LYS A 102 27.88 7.92 -30.15
C LYS A 102 27.53 7.94 -31.64
N VAL A 103 26.83 6.91 -32.12
CA VAL A 103 26.46 6.76 -33.53
C VAL A 103 25.07 7.37 -33.78
N PRO A 104 24.91 8.34 -34.69
CA PRO A 104 23.61 8.86 -35.09
C PRO A 104 22.81 7.85 -35.92
N LEU A 105 21.53 8.13 -36.23
CA LEU A 105 20.75 7.25 -37.09
C LEU A 105 21.40 7.06 -38.48
N PRO A 106 21.39 5.84 -39.05
CA PRO A 106 21.94 5.60 -40.39
C PRO A 106 21.25 6.46 -41.44
N GLY A 107 22.03 7.15 -42.27
CA GLY A 107 21.52 8.02 -43.34
C GLY A 107 20.94 9.35 -42.86
N TYR A 108 21.17 9.75 -41.61
CA TYR A 108 20.76 11.05 -41.10
C TYR A 108 21.49 12.20 -41.82
N GLU A 109 20.72 13.13 -42.39
CA GLU A 109 21.26 14.35 -43.02
C GLU A 109 20.96 15.57 -42.13
N PRO A 110 21.98 16.23 -41.55
CA PRO A 110 21.76 17.43 -40.76
C PRO A 110 21.27 18.59 -41.65
N PRO A 111 20.51 19.56 -41.11
CA PRO A 111 19.92 20.66 -41.86
C PRO A 111 20.98 21.73 -42.14
N PHE A 112 22.00 21.37 -42.91
CA PHE A 112 23.27 22.07 -43.05
C PHE A 112 23.10 23.55 -43.41
N ARG A 113 22.24 23.87 -44.38
CA ARG A 113 22.00 25.27 -44.79
C ARG A 113 21.45 26.11 -43.63
N LYS A 114 20.53 25.55 -42.84
CA LYS A 114 19.95 26.24 -41.67
C LYS A 114 20.98 26.42 -40.55
N LEU A 115 21.76 25.37 -40.26
CA LEU A 115 22.86 25.44 -39.28
C LEU A 115 23.92 26.46 -39.70
N LYS A 116 24.33 26.47 -40.97
CA LYS A 116 25.34 27.41 -41.47
C LYS A 116 24.82 28.86 -41.47
N HIS A 117 23.54 29.06 -41.78
CA HIS A 117 22.90 30.37 -41.66
C HIS A 117 22.92 30.87 -40.22
N ILE A 118 22.48 30.06 -39.26
CA ILE A 118 22.50 30.41 -37.83
C ILE A 118 23.94 30.66 -37.36
N SER A 119 24.89 29.80 -37.73
CA SER A 119 26.31 29.98 -37.42
C SER A 119 26.83 31.33 -37.94
N SER A 120 26.55 31.65 -39.21
CA SER A 120 26.94 32.93 -39.80
C SER A 120 26.31 34.12 -39.09
N GLN A 121 25.05 34.01 -38.65
CA GLN A 121 24.39 35.05 -37.86
C GLN A 121 25.05 35.23 -36.49
N MET A 122 25.42 34.13 -35.82
CA MET A 122 26.19 34.18 -34.57
C MET A 122 27.50 34.93 -34.80
N MET A 123 28.34 34.50 -35.75
CA MET A 123 29.66 35.09 -36.03
C MET A 123 29.63 36.56 -36.48
N THR A 124 28.53 37.03 -37.07
CA THR A 124 28.40 38.42 -37.56
C THR A 124 27.69 39.34 -36.58
N THR A 125 27.33 38.83 -35.39
CA THR A 125 26.69 39.63 -34.36
C THR A 125 27.69 40.65 -33.80
N LEU A 126 27.29 41.92 -33.72
CA LEU A 126 28.11 42.97 -33.13
C LEU A 126 28.43 42.67 -31.65
N PRO A 127 29.61 43.07 -31.13
CA PRO A 127 29.90 42.96 -29.71
C PRO A 127 28.86 43.65 -28.81
N GLY A 128 28.72 43.15 -27.59
CA GLY A 128 27.82 43.68 -26.58
C GLY A 128 26.52 42.87 -26.39
N GLU A 129 26.08 42.79 -25.14
CA GLU A 129 25.01 41.88 -24.70
C GLU A 129 23.64 42.19 -25.35
N HIS A 130 23.39 43.46 -25.70
CA HIS A 130 22.17 43.88 -26.38
C HIS A 130 22.06 43.27 -27.79
N HIS A 131 23.15 43.27 -28.56
CA HIS A 131 23.18 42.68 -29.89
C HIS A 131 23.05 41.16 -29.82
N ALA A 132 23.71 40.53 -28.84
CA ALA A 132 23.54 39.11 -28.57
C ALA A 132 22.08 38.74 -28.26
N HIS A 133 21.39 39.53 -27.44
CA HIS A 133 19.95 39.37 -27.18
C HIS A 133 19.11 39.46 -28.46
N MET A 134 19.33 40.48 -29.30
CA MET A 134 18.57 40.63 -30.55
C MET A 134 18.78 39.43 -31.50
N THR A 135 20.02 38.94 -31.60
CA THR A 135 20.33 37.72 -32.36
C THR A 135 19.67 36.49 -31.74
N THR A 136 19.67 36.35 -30.41
CA THR A 136 18.96 35.25 -29.71
C THR A 136 17.48 35.23 -30.07
N MET A 137 16.81 36.39 -30.02
CA MET A 137 15.39 36.50 -30.36
C MET A 137 15.11 36.17 -31.83
N SER A 138 15.99 36.58 -32.75
CA SER A 138 15.91 36.23 -34.17
C SER A 138 16.04 34.73 -34.40
N ILE A 139 16.99 34.06 -33.72
CA ILE A 139 17.16 32.59 -33.81
C ILE A 139 15.94 31.87 -33.24
N LEU A 140 15.40 32.33 -32.11
CA LEU A 140 14.20 31.76 -31.50
C LEU A 140 12.98 31.83 -32.43
N ASP A 141 12.80 32.93 -33.15
CA ASP A 141 11.73 33.09 -34.16
C ASP A 141 11.93 32.17 -35.38
N GLN A 142 13.17 32.04 -35.88
CA GLN A 142 13.51 31.10 -36.97
C GLN A 142 13.27 29.63 -36.58
N LEU A 143 13.28 29.33 -35.28
CA LEU A 143 13.07 28.00 -34.70
C LEU A 143 11.72 27.90 -33.98
N LYS A 144 10.75 28.80 -34.25
CA LYS A 144 9.48 28.88 -33.51
C LYS A 144 8.65 27.59 -33.48
N THR A 145 8.73 26.78 -34.54
CA THR A 145 8.02 25.49 -34.70
C THR A 145 8.71 24.32 -33.99
N HIS A 146 9.93 24.54 -33.49
CA HIS A 146 10.74 23.51 -32.83
C HIS A 146 10.43 23.51 -31.33
N THR A 147 10.57 22.33 -30.72
CA THR A 147 10.54 22.15 -29.26
C THR A 147 11.68 22.94 -28.60
N TRP A 148 11.58 23.18 -27.30
CA TRP A 148 12.56 23.97 -26.57
C TRP A 148 13.96 23.35 -26.57
N ASP A 149 14.05 22.05 -26.34
CA ASP A 149 15.28 21.26 -26.52
C ASP A 149 15.82 21.36 -27.96
N GLY A 150 14.91 21.30 -28.96
CA GLY A 150 15.19 21.55 -30.36
C GLY A 150 15.90 22.87 -30.60
N LYS A 151 15.34 23.97 -30.08
CA LYS A 151 15.91 25.31 -30.21
C LYS A 151 17.33 25.38 -29.64
N ALA A 152 17.55 24.81 -28.47
CA ALA A 152 18.87 24.75 -27.84
C ALA A 152 19.86 23.90 -28.66
N ILE A 153 19.47 22.72 -29.12
CA ILE A 153 20.33 21.83 -29.90
C ILE A 153 20.71 22.47 -31.24
N PHE A 154 19.78 23.13 -31.94
CA PHE A 154 20.08 23.80 -33.20
C PHE A 154 21.09 24.93 -33.05
N ALA A 155 20.96 25.75 -32.01
CA ALA A 155 21.93 26.80 -31.71
C ALA A 155 23.30 26.21 -31.33
N LEU A 156 23.32 25.19 -30.48
CA LEU A 156 24.55 24.49 -30.09
C LEU A 156 25.24 23.83 -31.30
N ALA A 157 24.47 23.20 -32.18
CA ALA A 157 24.95 22.58 -33.40
C ALA A 157 25.56 23.61 -34.36
N ALA A 158 24.88 24.75 -34.56
CA ALA A 158 25.40 25.85 -35.37
C ALA A 158 26.73 26.38 -34.82
N PHE A 159 26.82 26.63 -33.51
CA PHE A 159 28.06 27.01 -32.83
C PHE A 159 29.16 25.95 -32.99
N SER A 160 28.82 24.66 -32.85
CA SER A 160 29.78 23.56 -32.94
C SER A 160 30.46 23.45 -34.31
N LEU A 161 29.84 23.96 -35.39
CA LEU A 161 30.47 23.99 -36.70
C LEU A 161 31.74 24.86 -36.70
N GLU A 162 31.68 26.05 -36.10
CA GLU A 162 32.83 26.96 -36.08
C GLU A 162 33.85 26.53 -35.03
N TYR A 163 33.39 26.20 -33.82
CA TYR A 163 34.28 25.74 -32.74
C TYR A 163 34.98 24.42 -33.09
N GLY A 164 34.24 23.49 -33.71
CA GLY A 164 34.74 22.21 -34.19
C GLY A 164 35.81 22.38 -35.26
N ASN A 165 35.52 23.18 -36.29
CA ASN A 165 36.46 23.48 -37.37
C ASN A 165 37.73 24.15 -36.84
N PHE A 166 37.60 25.10 -35.91
CA PHE A 166 38.74 25.78 -35.29
C PHE A 166 39.71 24.79 -34.63
N TRP A 167 39.22 23.94 -33.72
CA TRP A 167 40.07 22.97 -33.01
C TRP A 167 40.57 21.83 -33.89
N HIS A 168 39.83 21.49 -34.95
CA HIS A 168 40.32 20.55 -35.95
C HIS A 168 41.53 21.11 -36.72
N LEU A 169 41.48 22.38 -37.13
CA LEU A 169 42.58 23.06 -37.82
C LEU A 169 43.82 23.27 -36.94
N VAL A 170 43.64 23.38 -35.61
CA VAL A 170 44.76 23.39 -34.64
C VAL A 170 45.54 22.07 -34.68
N GLN A 171 44.89 20.96 -35.01
CA GLN A 171 45.49 19.61 -35.05
C GLN A 171 46.01 19.21 -36.43
N THR A 172 46.00 20.11 -37.43
CA THR A 172 46.40 19.79 -38.80
C THR A 172 47.86 19.28 -38.87
N PRO A 173 48.10 18.09 -39.47
CA PRO A 173 49.45 17.53 -39.63
C PRO A 173 50.36 18.40 -40.51
N SER A 174 51.68 18.34 -40.27
CA SER A 174 52.68 19.12 -41.03
C SER A 174 52.69 18.87 -42.54
N GLY A 175 52.22 17.70 -42.99
CA GLY A 175 52.12 17.32 -44.40
C GLY A 175 50.89 17.84 -45.16
N ASP A 176 49.88 18.38 -44.48
CA ASP A 176 48.63 18.84 -45.11
C ASP A 176 48.73 20.30 -45.58
N THR A 177 48.91 20.51 -46.88
CA THR A 177 49.03 21.84 -47.49
C THR A 177 47.71 22.63 -47.50
N LEU A 178 46.57 21.94 -47.65
CA LEU A 178 45.24 22.55 -47.65
C LEU A 178 44.85 22.97 -46.24
N GLY A 179 44.98 22.05 -45.27
CA GLY A 179 44.71 22.34 -43.87
C GLY A 179 45.56 23.50 -43.34
N ARG A 180 46.84 23.60 -43.75
CA ARG A 180 47.68 24.76 -43.40
C ARG A 180 47.16 26.07 -43.99
N SER A 181 46.71 26.07 -45.25
CA SER A 181 46.16 27.28 -45.87
C SER A 181 44.88 27.74 -45.15
N LEU A 182 44.02 26.79 -44.77
CA LEU A 182 42.82 27.06 -43.98
C LEU A 182 43.15 27.50 -42.55
N ALA A 183 44.14 26.90 -41.91
CA ALA A 183 44.64 27.28 -40.59
C ALA A 183 45.15 28.74 -40.57
N VAL A 184 45.90 29.15 -41.60
CA VAL A 184 46.35 30.55 -41.76
C VAL A 184 45.16 31.50 -41.92
N MET A 185 44.18 31.15 -42.77
CA MET A 185 42.99 31.99 -42.96
C MET A 185 42.15 32.15 -41.68
N ASN A 186 42.08 31.11 -40.85
CA ASN A 186 41.38 31.12 -39.57
C ASN A 186 42.26 31.59 -38.40
N LYS A 187 43.47 32.08 -38.68
CA LYS A 187 44.45 32.58 -37.70
C LYS A 187 44.78 31.62 -36.53
N VAL A 188 44.63 30.30 -36.70
CA VAL A 188 44.77 29.31 -35.60
C VAL A 188 46.21 29.15 -35.08
N HIS A 189 47.20 29.75 -35.75
CA HIS A 189 48.62 29.70 -35.35
C HIS A 189 48.96 30.56 -34.11
N GLY A 190 48.03 31.41 -33.64
CA GLY A 190 48.21 32.26 -32.45
C GLY A 190 47.88 31.61 -31.10
N VAL A 191 47.31 30.40 -31.11
CA VAL A 191 46.67 29.76 -29.93
C VAL A 191 47.61 29.52 -28.74
N GLU A 192 48.91 29.32 -28.98
CA GLU A 192 49.87 29.04 -27.88
C GLU A 192 50.09 30.24 -26.93
N LYS A 193 49.65 31.45 -27.30
CA LYS A 193 49.93 32.68 -26.55
C LYS A 193 48.96 32.98 -25.39
N ASN A 194 47.83 32.27 -25.28
CA ASN A 194 46.74 32.65 -24.34
C ASN A 194 46.10 31.47 -23.58
N ARG A 195 46.90 30.69 -22.85
CA ARG A 195 46.43 29.45 -22.18
C ARG A 195 45.30 29.65 -21.17
N GLN A 196 45.30 30.75 -20.40
CA GLN A 196 44.26 31.00 -19.40
C GLN A 196 42.91 31.32 -20.05
N ALA A 197 42.89 32.19 -21.07
CA ALA A 197 41.63 32.49 -21.77
C ALA A 197 41.06 31.26 -22.48
N ILE A 198 41.92 30.37 -23.00
CA ILE A 198 41.49 29.09 -23.57
C ILE A 198 40.84 28.23 -22.49
N ALA A 199 41.41 28.17 -21.27
CA ALA A 199 40.83 27.41 -20.17
C ALA A 199 39.44 27.95 -19.76
N ASP A 200 39.32 29.26 -19.60
CA ASP A 200 38.07 29.94 -19.19
C ASP A 200 36.98 29.76 -20.27
N TYR A 201 37.33 29.97 -21.54
CA TYR A 201 36.44 29.75 -22.68
C TYR A 201 36.01 28.28 -22.78
N ASN A 202 36.96 27.34 -22.64
CA ASN A 202 36.67 25.91 -22.72
C ASN A 202 35.76 25.45 -21.56
N SER A 203 35.92 26.03 -20.37
CA SER A 203 34.99 25.81 -19.25
C SER A 203 33.57 26.25 -19.60
N LEU A 204 33.41 27.44 -20.18
CA LEU A 204 32.10 27.93 -20.61
C LEU A 204 31.45 27.03 -21.67
N VAL A 205 32.22 26.56 -22.66
CA VAL A 205 31.70 25.62 -23.68
C VAL A 205 31.28 24.29 -23.06
N LYS A 206 32.03 23.76 -22.09
CA LYS A 206 31.64 22.55 -21.35
C LYS A 206 30.35 22.78 -20.56
N ASN A 207 30.21 23.91 -19.87
CA ASN A 207 28.99 24.30 -19.15
C ASN A 207 27.80 24.45 -20.11
N LEU A 208 28.02 25.01 -21.30
CA LEU A 208 27.01 25.14 -22.34
C LEU A 208 26.54 23.79 -22.86
N LEU A 209 27.46 22.89 -23.19
CA LEU A 209 27.11 21.52 -23.59
C LEU A 209 26.32 20.81 -22.49
N TYR A 210 26.76 20.91 -21.23
CA TYR A 210 26.08 20.26 -20.12
C TYR A 210 24.69 20.86 -19.83
N CYS A 211 24.51 22.17 -20.02
CA CYS A 211 23.21 22.83 -19.93
C CYS A 211 22.22 22.23 -20.94
N VAL A 212 22.64 22.10 -22.21
CA VAL A 212 21.82 21.48 -23.25
C VAL A 212 21.59 19.99 -22.97
N GLU A 213 22.58 19.24 -22.47
CA GLU A 213 22.39 17.85 -22.00
C GLU A 213 21.30 17.76 -20.92
N CYS A 214 21.22 18.71 -19.99
CA CYS A 214 20.17 18.71 -18.96
C CYS A 214 18.79 19.01 -19.54
N ILE A 215 18.69 19.97 -20.47
CA ILE A 215 17.42 20.34 -21.13
C ILE A 215 16.87 19.14 -21.91
N THR A 216 17.71 18.46 -22.69
CA THR A 216 17.31 17.33 -23.54
C THR A 216 16.87 16.13 -22.70
N GLU A 217 17.57 15.83 -21.62
CA GLU A 217 17.20 14.77 -20.70
C GLU A 217 15.87 15.05 -19.98
N LEU A 218 15.62 16.29 -19.55
CA LEU A 218 14.34 16.68 -18.93
C LEU A 218 13.17 16.59 -19.92
N GLU A 219 13.36 17.07 -21.15
CA GLU A 219 12.34 16.96 -22.21
C GLU A 219 12.03 15.49 -22.51
N LYS A 220 13.07 14.66 -22.65
CA LYS A 220 12.93 13.22 -22.86
C LYS A 220 12.14 12.54 -21.75
N LEU A 221 12.38 12.90 -20.48
CA LEU A 221 11.59 12.39 -19.35
C LEU A 221 10.13 12.87 -19.41
N SER A 222 9.88 14.12 -19.81
CA SER A 222 8.55 14.70 -19.97
C SER A 222 7.69 13.95 -21.00
N THR A 223 8.29 13.53 -22.13
CA THR A 223 7.57 12.79 -23.18
C THR A 223 7.04 11.43 -22.75
N LYS A 224 7.51 10.86 -21.63
CA LYS A 224 7.05 9.56 -21.12
C LYS A 224 5.65 9.60 -20.50
N GLY A 225 5.09 10.79 -20.24
CA GLY A 225 3.70 10.94 -19.81
C GLY A 225 3.42 10.53 -18.36
N TYR A 226 4.34 10.78 -17.44
CA TYR A 226 4.12 10.57 -16.01
C TYR A 226 3.03 11.51 -15.45
N ASP A 227 2.24 11.05 -14.47
CA ASP A 227 1.27 11.92 -13.78
C ASP A 227 2.02 12.97 -12.94
N SER A 228 1.61 14.23 -13.10
CA SER A 228 2.06 15.38 -12.30
C SER A 228 1.98 15.17 -10.78
N LYS A 229 1.07 14.33 -10.29
CA LYS A 229 0.94 14.01 -8.86
C LYS A 229 2.02 13.06 -8.37
N ASP A 230 2.42 12.10 -9.20
CA ASP A 230 3.44 11.11 -8.84
C ASP A 230 4.86 11.64 -9.08
N VAL A 231 5.04 12.54 -10.06
CA VAL A 231 6.34 13.15 -10.40
C VAL A 231 6.22 14.69 -10.46
N PRO A 232 5.95 15.38 -9.33
CA PRO A 232 5.72 16.84 -9.32
C PRO A 232 6.95 17.66 -9.73
N ALA A 233 8.14 17.10 -9.49
CA ALA A 233 9.42 17.72 -9.85
C ALA A 233 9.61 17.95 -11.35
N LEU A 234 8.95 17.15 -12.19
CA LEU A 234 9.12 17.19 -13.64
C LEU A 234 8.35 18.38 -14.26
N PRO A 235 7.05 18.59 -13.99
CA PRO A 235 6.36 19.83 -14.39
C PRO A 235 7.05 21.11 -13.90
N GLU A 236 7.56 21.12 -12.65
CA GLU A 236 8.34 22.24 -12.12
C GLU A 236 9.59 22.51 -12.99
N ALA A 237 10.31 21.46 -13.38
CA ALA A 237 11.48 21.58 -14.24
C ALA A 237 11.13 22.13 -15.63
N MET A 238 9.99 21.70 -16.19
CA MET A 238 9.54 22.15 -17.52
C MET A 238 9.25 23.64 -17.60
N GLN A 239 8.88 24.28 -16.47
CA GLN A 239 8.65 25.73 -16.42
C GLN A 239 9.94 26.54 -16.55
N GLU A 240 11.08 25.98 -16.15
CA GLU A 240 12.40 26.63 -16.22
C GLU A 240 13.07 26.48 -17.60
N ILE A 241 12.62 25.50 -18.41
CA ILE A 241 13.24 25.17 -19.70
C ILE A 241 13.31 26.37 -20.66
N PRO A 242 12.26 27.17 -20.90
CA PRO A 242 12.33 28.28 -21.86
C PRO A 242 13.42 29.31 -21.52
N VAL A 243 13.57 29.61 -20.22
CA VAL A 243 14.62 30.52 -19.73
C VAL A 243 15.99 29.89 -19.90
N ALA A 244 16.14 28.60 -19.58
CA ALA A 244 17.40 27.89 -19.77
C ALA A 244 17.82 27.83 -21.25
N VAL A 245 16.88 27.61 -22.17
CA VAL A 245 17.13 27.62 -23.62
C VAL A 245 17.60 28.99 -24.08
N TYR A 246 16.96 30.06 -23.64
CA TYR A 246 17.41 31.42 -23.95
C TYR A 246 18.86 31.64 -23.54
N TRP A 247 19.21 31.28 -22.31
CA TRP A 247 20.57 31.42 -21.79
C TRP A 247 21.59 30.52 -22.50
N ALA A 248 21.19 29.33 -22.95
CA ALA A 248 22.04 28.49 -23.77
C ALA A 248 22.33 29.12 -25.15
N ILE A 249 21.30 29.66 -25.81
CA ILE A 249 21.45 30.29 -27.13
C ILE A 249 22.30 31.55 -27.07
N ILE A 250 22.03 32.44 -26.11
CA ILE A 250 22.81 33.68 -25.97
C ILE A 250 24.27 33.37 -25.64
N THR A 251 24.54 32.39 -24.76
CA THR A 251 25.92 31.98 -24.47
C THR A 251 26.59 31.36 -25.69
N ALA A 252 25.88 30.60 -26.53
CA ALA A 252 26.43 30.10 -27.80
C ALA A 252 26.83 31.25 -28.75
N ILE A 253 26.01 32.32 -28.83
CA ILE A 253 26.33 33.52 -29.61
C ILE A 253 27.56 34.23 -29.04
N ILE A 254 27.62 34.42 -27.72
CA ILE A 254 28.78 35.04 -27.05
C ILE A 254 30.05 34.23 -27.32
N CYS A 255 30.00 32.90 -27.17
CA CYS A 255 31.13 32.04 -27.53
C CYS A 255 31.56 32.25 -28.99
N ALA A 256 30.63 32.21 -29.96
CA ALA A 256 30.95 32.44 -31.37
C ALA A 256 31.60 33.81 -31.63
N ASN A 257 31.06 34.89 -31.06
CA ASN A 257 31.59 36.26 -31.20
C ASN A 257 33.01 36.40 -30.66
N HIS A 258 33.33 35.67 -29.59
CA HIS A 258 34.59 35.80 -28.89
C HIS A 258 35.60 34.68 -29.24
N LEU A 259 35.43 34.00 -30.38
CA LEU A 259 36.43 33.03 -30.88
C LEU A 259 37.82 33.66 -31.06
N ASP A 260 37.90 34.96 -31.39
CA ASP A 260 39.15 35.71 -31.52
C ASP A 260 39.99 35.75 -30.23
N LEU A 261 39.37 35.56 -29.04
CA LEU A 261 40.10 35.46 -27.76
C LEU A 261 41.07 34.27 -27.73
N LEU A 262 40.73 33.19 -28.45
CA LEU A 262 41.57 32.00 -28.55
C LEU A 262 42.88 32.30 -29.31
N VAL A 263 42.89 33.34 -30.14
CA VAL A 263 44.04 33.76 -30.96
C VAL A 263 44.81 34.94 -30.34
N GLY A 264 44.23 35.62 -29.34
CA GLY A 264 44.86 36.70 -28.57
C GLY A 264 44.62 38.11 -29.12
N ASP A 265 43.61 38.29 -29.98
CA ASP A 265 43.30 39.56 -30.65
C ASP A 265 42.36 40.49 -29.81
N SER A 266 41.87 40.07 -28.63
CA SER A 266 40.94 40.85 -27.78
C SER A 266 41.18 40.68 -26.26
N ASP A 267 40.77 41.67 -25.45
CA ASP A 267 40.92 41.70 -23.96
C ASP A 267 39.55 41.61 -23.21
N ASP A 268 38.47 41.27 -23.92
CA ASP A 268 37.08 41.24 -23.41
C ASP A 268 36.76 40.02 -22.51
N ARG A 269 37.69 39.65 -21.61
CA ARG A 269 37.53 38.53 -20.66
C ARG A 269 36.37 38.72 -19.69
N TYR A 270 35.97 39.96 -19.43
CA TYR A 270 34.91 40.28 -18.47
C TYR A 270 33.53 39.76 -18.94
N GLU A 271 33.21 39.88 -20.23
CA GLU A 271 31.91 39.45 -20.77
C GLU A 271 31.72 37.93 -20.62
N LEU A 272 32.71 37.10 -20.99
CA LEU A 272 32.65 35.64 -20.82
C LEU A 272 32.40 35.21 -19.37
N SER A 273 33.07 35.85 -18.41
CA SER A 273 32.95 35.48 -16.99
C SER A 273 31.54 35.68 -16.45
N SER A 274 30.84 36.72 -16.92
CA SER A 274 29.48 37.02 -16.50
C SER A 274 28.46 35.98 -16.99
N PHE A 275 28.62 35.51 -18.24
CA PHE A 275 27.80 34.45 -18.81
C PHE A 275 28.14 33.08 -18.22
N ASP A 276 29.40 32.82 -17.87
CA ASP A 276 29.78 31.59 -17.17
C ASP A 276 29.09 31.48 -15.80
N VAL A 277 29.11 32.55 -15.01
CA VAL A 277 28.42 32.59 -13.71
C VAL A 277 26.91 32.39 -13.88
N LYS A 278 26.27 33.09 -14.83
CA LYS A 278 24.82 32.97 -15.06
C LYS A 278 24.45 31.57 -15.56
N LEU A 279 25.22 31.01 -16.49
CA LEU A 279 24.97 29.68 -17.03
C LEU A 279 25.20 28.59 -15.97
N ALA A 280 26.26 28.71 -15.16
CA ALA A 280 26.52 27.79 -14.05
C ALA A 280 25.37 27.77 -13.03
N SER A 281 24.75 28.93 -12.76
CA SER A 281 23.56 29.02 -11.91
C SER A 281 22.38 28.24 -12.51
N ILE A 282 22.13 28.37 -13.81
CA ILE A 282 21.04 27.67 -14.52
C ILE A 282 21.31 26.16 -14.54
N VAL A 283 22.54 25.76 -14.87
CA VAL A 283 22.98 24.37 -14.83
C VAL A 283 22.75 23.75 -13.45
N SER A 284 23.07 24.48 -12.37
CA SER A 284 22.83 24.02 -11.00
C SER A 284 21.33 23.79 -10.73
N LYS A 285 20.47 24.73 -11.14
CA LYS A 285 19.01 24.58 -11.04
C LYS A 285 18.51 23.36 -11.82
N LEU A 286 18.86 23.24 -13.11
CA LEU A 286 18.45 22.12 -13.96
C LEU A 286 18.92 20.78 -13.41
N LYS A 287 20.15 20.70 -12.91
CA LYS A 287 20.69 19.49 -12.29
C LYS A 287 19.90 19.09 -11.05
N ALA A 288 19.54 20.05 -10.19
CA ALA A 288 18.70 19.78 -9.02
C ALA A 288 17.31 19.24 -9.42
N HIS A 289 16.69 19.83 -10.45
CA HIS A 289 15.42 19.35 -11.01
C HIS A 289 15.53 17.94 -11.61
N LEU A 290 16.59 17.67 -12.37
CA LEU A 290 16.84 16.35 -12.97
C LEU A 290 17.05 15.28 -11.90
N THR A 291 17.84 15.56 -10.86
CA THR A 291 18.04 14.64 -9.72
C THR A 291 16.72 14.37 -9.00
N ARG A 292 15.92 15.39 -8.71
CA ARG A 292 14.61 15.23 -8.05
C ARG A 292 13.63 14.43 -8.91
N SER A 293 13.57 14.71 -10.20
CA SER A 293 12.69 14.01 -11.16
C SER A 293 13.08 12.53 -11.29
N ARG A 294 14.37 12.23 -11.45
CA ARG A 294 14.86 10.85 -11.50
C ARG A 294 14.57 10.07 -10.22
N ARG A 295 14.69 10.71 -9.05
CA ARG A 295 14.33 10.10 -7.76
C ARG A 295 12.85 9.71 -7.72
N HIS A 296 11.95 10.66 -8.00
CA HIS A 296 10.50 10.39 -8.01
C HIS A 296 10.10 9.31 -9.02
N ILE A 297 10.71 9.33 -10.22
CA ILE A 297 10.48 8.29 -11.23
C ILE A 297 10.94 6.92 -10.70
N GLY A 298 12.11 6.85 -10.07
CA GLY A 298 12.61 5.61 -9.46
C GLY A 298 11.69 5.08 -8.37
N GLU A 299 11.19 5.94 -7.50
CA GLU A 299 10.21 5.59 -6.44
C GLU A 299 8.89 5.07 -7.04
N LEU A 300 8.40 5.69 -8.12
CA LEU A 300 7.19 5.29 -8.82
C LEU A 300 7.36 3.94 -9.52
N GLU A 301 8.47 3.75 -10.23
CA GLU A 301 8.81 2.49 -10.90
C GLU A 301 8.97 1.34 -9.91
N ASP A 302 9.61 1.60 -8.76
CA ASP A 302 9.72 0.67 -7.63
C ASP A 302 8.33 0.29 -7.12
N TYR A 303 7.47 1.27 -6.79
CA TYR A 303 6.09 1.04 -6.36
C TYR A 303 5.32 0.14 -7.33
N TRP A 304 5.32 0.44 -8.64
CA TRP A 304 4.61 -0.37 -9.62
C TRP A 304 5.18 -1.78 -9.75
N ARG A 305 6.51 -1.94 -9.64
CA ARG A 305 7.13 -3.27 -9.60
C ARG A 305 6.64 -4.08 -8.41
N ARG A 306 6.59 -3.47 -7.22
CA ARG A 306 6.08 -4.12 -6.00
C ARG A 306 4.58 -4.45 -6.11
N LYS A 307 3.80 -3.53 -6.64
CA LYS A 307 2.35 -3.69 -6.85
C LYS A 307 2.02 -4.87 -7.76
N ARG A 308 2.80 -5.07 -8.82
CA ARG A 308 2.64 -6.25 -9.70
C ARG A 308 2.81 -7.57 -8.95
N VAL A 309 3.77 -7.66 -8.03
CA VAL A 309 3.97 -8.86 -7.19
C VAL A 309 2.75 -9.10 -6.29
N LEU A 310 2.17 -8.04 -5.70
CA LEU A 310 0.99 -8.16 -4.85
C LEU A 310 -0.28 -8.55 -5.63
N GLN A 311 -0.43 -8.07 -6.87
CA GLN A 311 -1.58 -8.37 -7.73
C GLN A 311 -1.57 -9.81 -8.29
N THR A 312 -0.40 -10.30 -8.66
CA THR A 312 -0.22 -11.67 -9.18
C THR A 312 0.84 -12.41 -8.38
N PRO A 313 0.58 -12.72 -7.09
CA PRO A 313 1.58 -13.33 -6.23
C PRO A 313 1.75 -14.81 -6.58
N THR A 314 3.00 -15.24 -6.66
CA THR A 314 3.39 -16.63 -6.98
C THR A 314 3.80 -17.39 -5.73
N GLU A 315 4.52 -16.73 -4.82
CA GLU A 315 4.95 -17.26 -3.54
C GLU A 315 4.79 -16.21 -2.44
N ILE A 316 4.38 -16.64 -1.25
CA ILE A 316 4.19 -15.75 -0.10
C ILE A 316 5.46 -15.03 0.34
N VAL A 317 6.62 -15.68 0.23
CA VAL A 317 7.92 -15.10 0.61
C VAL A 317 8.20 -13.84 -0.20
N GLU A 318 7.93 -13.85 -1.51
CA GLU A 318 8.13 -12.68 -2.37
C GLU A 318 7.19 -11.53 -2.02
N VAL A 319 5.95 -11.82 -1.61
CA VAL A 319 5.02 -10.80 -1.12
C VAL A 319 5.54 -10.16 0.17
N ILE A 320 5.97 -10.95 1.16
CA ILE A 320 6.51 -10.41 2.42
C ILE A 320 7.78 -9.59 2.15
N LYS A 321 8.67 -10.06 1.26
CA LYS A 321 9.86 -9.29 0.82
C LYS A 321 9.46 -7.92 0.28
N VAL A 322 8.46 -7.88 -0.60
CA VAL A 322 7.99 -6.66 -1.24
C VAL A 322 7.39 -5.67 -0.24
N LEU A 323 6.75 -6.15 0.82
CA LEU A 323 6.12 -5.31 1.85
C LEU A 323 7.15 -4.69 2.79
N ILE A 324 8.21 -5.42 3.16
CA ILE A 324 9.11 -5.03 4.25
C ILE A 324 10.43 -4.45 3.72
N PHE A 325 11.12 -5.18 2.83
CA PHE A 325 12.54 -4.98 2.57
C PHE A 325 12.81 -4.19 1.28
N HIS A 326 13.83 -3.34 1.32
CA HIS A 326 14.37 -2.70 0.12
C HIS A 326 15.20 -3.71 -0.70
N ASN A 327 15.35 -3.45 -2.00
CA ASN A 327 15.91 -4.45 -2.94
C ASN A 327 17.41 -4.72 -2.72
N GLU A 328 18.11 -3.84 -2.00
CA GLU A 328 19.53 -3.99 -1.66
C GLU A 328 19.78 -5.13 -0.66
N ILE A 329 18.72 -5.61 0.01
CA ILE A 329 18.81 -6.68 1.01
C ILE A 329 18.71 -8.03 0.31
N GLN A 330 19.85 -8.73 0.22
CA GLN A 330 19.93 -10.03 -0.46
C GLN A 330 19.32 -11.16 0.38
N ASP A 331 19.63 -11.21 1.68
CA ASP A 331 19.19 -12.27 2.60
C ASP A 331 18.30 -11.68 3.71
N PRO A 332 17.01 -11.43 3.44
CA PRO A 332 16.09 -10.87 4.43
C PRO A 332 15.84 -11.86 5.57
N LEU A 333 16.00 -11.36 6.80
CA LEU A 333 15.81 -12.11 8.03
C LEU A 333 14.62 -11.56 8.82
N VAL A 334 13.99 -12.44 9.61
CA VAL A 334 12.96 -12.09 10.59
C VAL A 334 13.35 -12.68 11.95
N TYR A 335 12.91 -12.03 13.02
CA TYR A 335 13.15 -12.52 14.37
C TYR A 335 12.14 -13.63 14.71
N ASP A 336 12.63 -14.78 15.15
CA ASP A 336 11.83 -15.86 15.71
C ASP A 336 11.69 -15.65 17.23
N GLY A 337 10.49 -15.26 17.67
CA GLY A 337 10.23 -14.96 19.08
C GLY A 337 10.28 -16.18 20.01
N LEU A 338 10.02 -17.39 19.50
CA LEU A 338 10.09 -18.61 20.30
C LEU A 338 11.55 -18.98 20.61
N ASN A 339 12.39 -19.01 19.58
CA ASN A 339 13.80 -19.40 19.69
C ASN A 339 14.74 -18.21 19.99
N ARG A 340 14.21 -16.99 19.95
CA ARG A 340 14.90 -15.72 20.20
C ARG A 340 16.11 -15.48 19.30
N GLN A 341 15.97 -15.80 18.01
CA GLN A 341 17.06 -15.69 17.03
C GLN A 341 16.57 -15.13 15.70
N MET A 342 17.47 -14.55 14.90
CA MET A 342 17.17 -14.17 13.52
C MET A 342 17.19 -15.41 12.62
N VAL A 343 16.15 -15.57 11.81
CA VAL A 343 16.00 -16.68 10.86
C VAL A 343 15.68 -16.15 9.47
N SER A 344 15.98 -16.95 8.44
CA SER A 344 15.63 -16.60 7.07
C SER A 344 14.10 -16.48 6.90
N ILE A 345 13.66 -15.51 6.08
CA ILE A 345 12.25 -15.35 5.71
C ILE A 345 11.63 -16.60 5.05
N GLU A 346 12.47 -17.52 4.59
CA GLU A 346 12.09 -18.79 3.98
C GLU A 346 11.25 -19.69 4.90
N VAL A 347 11.22 -19.42 6.22
CA VAL A 347 10.29 -20.06 7.17
C VAL A 347 8.80 -19.92 6.79
N PHE A 348 8.45 -18.91 5.99
CA PHE A 348 7.07 -18.70 5.51
C PHE A 348 6.75 -19.47 4.23
N ARG A 349 7.74 -20.08 3.56
CA ARG A 349 7.52 -20.78 2.29
C ARG A 349 6.46 -21.87 2.46
N LYS A 350 5.46 -21.87 1.57
CA LYS A 350 4.30 -22.79 1.58
C LYS A 350 3.40 -22.70 2.83
N LYS A 351 3.52 -21.64 3.64
CA LYS A 351 2.68 -21.41 4.82
C LYS A 351 1.62 -20.33 4.54
N ASN A 352 0.51 -20.39 5.26
CA ASN A 352 -0.43 -19.28 5.36
C ASN A 352 0.05 -18.35 6.48
N VAL A 353 -0.04 -17.03 6.30
CA VAL A 353 0.50 -16.08 7.28
C VAL A 353 -0.57 -15.07 7.68
N LEU A 354 -0.81 -14.97 8.98
CA LEU A 354 -1.51 -13.84 9.59
C LEU A 354 -0.48 -12.72 9.78
N VAL A 355 -0.60 -11.67 8.97
CA VAL A 355 0.33 -10.55 8.98
C VAL A 355 -0.25 -9.47 9.88
N PHE A 356 0.26 -9.37 11.11
CA PHE A 356 -0.14 -8.34 12.06
C PHE A 356 0.59 -7.04 11.73
N ILE A 357 -0.13 -6.02 11.27
CA ILE A 357 0.42 -4.71 10.90
C ILE A 357 -0.08 -3.68 11.88
N SER A 358 0.83 -3.02 12.59
CA SER A 358 0.47 -2.01 13.59
C SER A 358 1.59 -1.00 13.82
N GLY A 359 1.27 0.11 14.48
CA GLY A 359 2.27 0.93 15.16
C GLY A 359 2.77 0.25 16.44
N LEU A 360 3.51 0.99 17.27
CA LEU A 360 3.98 0.53 18.58
C LEU A 360 2.99 0.84 19.71
N ASP A 361 2.17 1.88 19.53
CA ASP A 361 1.30 2.39 20.59
C ASP A 361 0.03 1.56 20.79
N SER A 362 -0.28 1.28 22.06
CA SER A 362 -1.56 0.70 22.49
C SER A 362 -1.93 -0.65 21.87
N ILE A 363 -0.95 -1.49 21.49
CA ILE A 363 -1.20 -2.79 20.84
C ILE A 363 -1.20 -4.02 21.78
N ARG A 364 -1.13 -3.79 23.10
CA ARG A 364 -0.88 -4.87 24.08
C ARG A 364 -2.06 -5.84 24.21
N ASP A 365 -3.29 -5.36 24.00
CA ASP A 365 -4.48 -6.21 24.04
C ASP A 365 -4.59 -7.07 22.78
N GLU A 366 -4.19 -6.54 21.62
CA GLU A 366 -4.04 -7.28 20.37
C GLU A 366 -2.97 -8.37 20.50
N ILE A 367 -1.84 -8.09 21.16
CA ILE A 367 -0.81 -9.10 21.44
C ILE A 367 -1.37 -10.23 22.34
N ARG A 368 -2.14 -9.91 23.38
CA ARG A 368 -2.81 -10.91 24.24
C ARG A 368 -3.79 -11.78 23.45
N LEU A 369 -4.55 -11.18 22.54
CA LEU A 369 -5.45 -11.87 21.65
C LEU A 369 -4.69 -12.82 20.71
N LEU A 370 -3.64 -12.33 20.05
CA LEU A 370 -2.82 -13.13 19.14
C LEU A 370 -2.05 -14.25 19.85
N ASN A 371 -1.67 -14.07 21.12
CA ASN A 371 -1.13 -15.15 21.96
C ASN A 371 -2.12 -16.30 22.13
N SER A 372 -3.39 -16.00 22.33
CA SER A 372 -4.43 -17.03 22.41
C SER A 372 -4.59 -17.77 21.07
N ILE A 373 -4.45 -17.07 19.94
CA ILE A 373 -4.46 -17.67 18.60
C ILE A 373 -3.23 -18.53 18.34
N TYR A 374 -2.04 -18.05 18.70
CA TYR A 374 -0.79 -18.79 18.56
C TYR A 374 -0.84 -20.12 19.32
N ILE A 375 -1.31 -20.11 20.57
CA ILE A 375 -1.53 -21.33 21.34
C ILE A 375 -2.52 -22.25 20.62
N GLY A 376 -3.68 -21.72 20.23
CA GLY A 376 -4.72 -22.49 19.55
C GLY A 376 -4.30 -23.08 18.19
N LEU A 377 -3.33 -22.47 17.49
CA LEU A 377 -2.72 -23.00 16.27
C LEU A 377 -1.75 -24.16 16.52
N ASN A 378 -1.16 -24.22 17.71
CA ASN A 378 -0.26 -25.31 18.12
C ASN A 378 -1.01 -26.48 18.79
N GLU A 379 -2.31 -26.32 19.06
CA GLU A 379 -3.17 -27.33 19.67
C GLU A 379 -4.01 -28.11 18.64
N ASP A 380 -4.17 -29.43 18.85
CA ASP A 380 -4.97 -30.36 18.04
C ASP A 380 -4.62 -30.32 16.54
N PRO A 381 -3.61 -31.10 16.06
CA PRO A 381 -3.04 -31.00 14.72
C PRO A 381 -3.95 -31.55 13.60
N LYS A 382 -5.26 -31.64 13.84
CA LYS A 382 -6.22 -32.16 12.88
C LYS A 382 -6.45 -31.18 11.74
N GLU A 383 -6.70 -31.75 10.57
CA GLU A 383 -7.16 -31.00 9.41
C GLU A 383 -8.61 -30.56 9.62
N LEU A 384 -8.85 -29.27 9.51
CA LEU A 384 -10.17 -28.66 9.62
C LEU A 384 -10.42 -27.83 8.37
N LYS A 385 -11.55 -28.09 7.69
CA LYS A 385 -11.98 -27.37 6.47
C LYS A 385 -10.92 -27.37 5.35
N GLY A 386 -10.08 -28.41 5.26
CA GLY A 386 -8.99 -28.52 4.26
C GLY A 386 -7.68 -27.84 4.68
N TYR A 387 -7.57 -27.39 5.92
CA TYR A 387 -6.40 -26.68 6.44
C TYR A 387 -5.86 -27.34 7.71
N ARG A 388 -4.53 -27.39 7.83
CA ARG A 388 -3.85 -27.78 9.07
C ARG A 388 -3.36 -26.55 9.79
N LYS A 389 -3.54 -26.50 11.11
CA LYS A 389 -3.15 -25.34 11.91
C LYS A 389 -1.64 -25.07 11.90
N GLU A 390 -0.82 -26.12 11.84
CA GLU A 390 0.65 -26.05 11.71
C GLU A 390 1.15 -25.38 10.41
N ASP A 391 0.26 -25.22 9.42
CA ASP A 391 0.54 -24.51 8.19
C ASP A 391 0.30 -23.00 8.29
N PHE A 392 -0.16 -22.50 9.45
CA PHE A 392 -0.36 -21.08 9.72
C PHE A 392 0.76 -20.53 10.61
N LYS A 393 1.29 -19.37 10.24
CA LYS A 393 2.27 -18.61 11.03
C LYS A 393 1.74 -17.19 11.27
N ILE A 394 2.21 -16.55 12.33
CA ILE A 394 1.93 -15.14 12.61
C ILE A 394 3.22 -14.36 12.38
N LEU A 395 3.13 -13.22 11.68
CA LEU A 395 4.23 -12.29 11.45
C LEU A 395 3.80 -10.88 11.87
N TRP A 396 4.51 -10.25 12.79
CA TRP A 396 4.33 -8.84 13.10
C TRP A 396 5.19 -7.95 12.19
N ILE A 397 4.58 -6.95 11.57
CA ILE A 397 5.24 -5.89 10.79
C ILE A 397 4.96 -4.54 11.48
N PRO A 398 5.93 -3.97 12.22
CA PRO A 398 5.77 -2.65 12.82
C PRO A 398 5.85 -1.55 11.75
N VAL A 399 4.90 -0.62 11.76
CA VAL A 399 4.89 0.58 10.91
C VAL A 399 5.29 1.77 11.76
N VAL A 400 6.53 2.23 11.58
CA VAL A 400 7.11 3.37 12.29
C VAL A 400 7.70 4.33 11.26
N ASP A 401 7.29 5.59 11.29
CA ASP A 401 7.77 6.60 10.33
C ASP A 401 9.27 6.91 10.57
N GLU A 402 9.70 7.02 11.84
CA GLU A 402 11.10 7.26 12.21
C GLU A 402 11.55 6.40 13.41
N TRP A 403 12.64 5.65 13.24
CA TRP A 403 13.19 4.77 14.28
C TRP A 403 14.13 5.51 15.24
N THR A 404 13.57 6.10 16.29
CA THR A 404 14.33 6.71 17.41
C THR A 404 14.79 5.67 18.43
N LEU A 405 15.65 6.06 19.38
CA LEU A 405 16.04 5.19 20.51
C LEU A 405 14.83 4.77 21.36
N LEU A 406 13.85 5.66 21.53
CA LEU A 406 12.62 5.38 22.29
C LEU A 406 11.77 4.32 21.58
N HIS A 407 11.51 4.50 20.27
CA HIS A 407 10.74 3.55 19.47
C HIS A 407 11.39 2.16 19.45
N LYS A 408 12.73 2.09 19.40
CA LYS A 408 13.46 0.81 19.48
C LYS A 408 13.27 0.12 20.83
N ALA A 409 13.35 0.86 21.94
CA ALA A 409 13.13 0.31 23.27
C ALA A 409 11.68 -0.18 23.45
N GLU A 410 10.69 0.56 22.94
CA GLU A 410 9.28 0.15 22.93
C GLU A 410 9.05 -1.10 22.08
N PHE A 411 9.62 -1.14 20.88
CA PHE A 411 9.61 -2.32 20.01
C PHE A 411 10.19 -3.55 20.72
N ASP A 412 11.35 -3.42 21.36
CA ASP A 412 11.98 -4.53 22.08
C ASP A 412 11.13 -5.01 23.26
N ASN A 413 10.48 -4.11 23.99
CA ASN A 413 9.55 -4.46 25.07
C ASN A 413 8.35 -5.26 24.54
N LEU A 414 7.72 -4.81 23.45
CA LEU A 414 6.57 -5.49 22.85
C LEU A 414 6.96 -6.86 22.28
N LYS A 415 8.13 -6.95 21.64
CA LYS A 415 8.66 -8.17 21.04
C LYS A 415 8.84 -9.31 22.06
N LEU A 416 9.12 -9.00 23.33
CA LEU A 416 9.28 -10.02 24.39
C LEU A 416 8.03 -10.87 24.64
N ASP A 417 6.85 -10.32 24.39
CA ASP A 417 5.56 -10.97 24.59
C ASP A 417 5.06 -11.73 23.35
N MET A 418 5.87 -11.80 22.28
CA MET A 418 5.50 -12.41 21.00
C MET A 418 6.30 -13.69 20.75
N PRO A 419 5.70 -14.89 20.89
CA PRO A 419 6.35 -16.16 20.57
C PRO A 419 6.38 -16.48 19.06
N TRP A 420 5.83 -15.61 18.22
CA TRP A 420 5.80 -15.76 16.76
C TRP A 420 6.88 -14.91 16.07
N TYR A 421 6.79 -14.76 14.75
CA TYR A 421 7.82 -14.05 13.98
C TYR A 421 7.61 -12.53 13.99
N VAL A 422 8.70 -11.78 14.06
CA VAL A 422 8.69 -10.32 14.08
C VAL A 422 9.63 -9.77 13.00
N ALA A 423 9.15 -8.80 12.23
CA ALA A 423 9.97 -8.05 11.29
C ALA A 423 10.84 -7.04 12.03
N GLU A 424 12.01 -7.48 12.47
CA GLU A 424 13.03 -6.60 13.06
C GLU A 424 13.79 -5.85 11.96
N TYR A 425 13.17 -4.76 11.47
CA TYR A 425 13.67 -3.94 10.37
C TYR A 425 13.54 -2.45 10.69
N PHE A 426 14.66 -1.82 11.05
CA PHE A 426 14.71 -0.44 11.56
C PHE A 426 14.89 0.63 10.47
N TYR A 427 14.24 0.44 9.33
CA TYR A 427 14.18 1.41 8.23
C TYR A 427 12.71 1.60 7.80
N PRO A 428 12.38 2.69 7.08
CA PRO A 428 11.06 2.80 6.46
C PRO A 428 10.73 1.56 5.64
N LEU A 429 9.52 1.02 5.77
CA LEU A 429 9.13 -0.18 5.03
C LEU A 429 9.10 0.11 3.54
N ALA A 430 9.76 -0.71 2.73
CA ALA A 430 9.85 -0.48 1.30
C ALA A 430 8.48 -0.56 0.60
N GLY A 431 7.54 -1.34 1.16
CA GLY A 431 6.16 -1.45 0.69
C GLY A 431 5.16 -0.56 1.43
N ILE A 432 5.59 0.48 2.17
CA ILE A 432 4.68 1.28 3.02
C ILE A 432 3.47 1.86 2.28
N ARG A 433 3.66 2.31 1.02
CA ARG A 433 2.56 2.83 0.19
C ARG A 433 1.53 1.72 -0.11
N LEU A 434 1.97 0.49 -0.38
CA LEU A 434 1.08 -0.67 -0.57
C LEU A 434 0.34 -1.03 0.72
N ILE A 435 1.02 -0.97 1.86
CA ILE A 435 0.41 -1.22 3.17
C ILE A 435 -0.71 -0.19 3.45
N ARG A 436 -0.46 1.09 3.17
CA ARG A 436 -1.45 2.16 3.38
C ARG A 436 -2.59 2.14 2.35
N GLU A 437 -2.29 1.96 1.07
CA GLU A 437 -3.26 2.05 -0.03
C GLU A 437 -3.98 0.71 -0.30
N ASP A 438 -3.23 -0.37 -0.54
CA ASP A 438 -3.78 -1.66 -0.97
C ASP A 438 -4.24 -2.55 0.21
N LEU A 439 -3.55 -2.50 1.36
CA LEU A 439 -4.00 -3.16 2.60
C LEU A 439 -4.90 -2.26 3.48
N ASN A 440 -5.12 -1.01 3.07
CA ASN A 440 -5.98 -0.03 3.75
C ASN A 440 -5.58 0.23 5.22
N TYR A 441 -4.27 0.21 5.53
CA TYR A 441 -3.76 0.54 6.86
C TYR A 441 -3.86 2.05 7.14
N LYS A 442 -4.60 2.42 8.19
CA LYS A 442 -4.85 3.82 8.61
C LYS A 442 -4.41 4.07 10.06
N ASN A 443 -3.19 3.65 10.41
CA ASN A 443 -2.63 3.77 11.76
C ASN A 443 -3.46 3.08 12.84
N LYS A 444 -4.23 2.07 12.47
CA LYS A 444 -4.94 1.16 13.38
C LYS A 444 -4.49 -0.26 13.09
N PRO A 445 -4.28 -1.10 14.11
CA PRO A 445 -3.85 -2.47 13.89
C PRO A 445 -4.78 -3.23 12.94
N ILE A 446 -4.21 -3.89 11.94
CA ILE A 446 -4.92 -4.77 11.01
C ILE A 446 -4.23 -6.14 10.97
N LEU A 447 -5.00 -7.17 10.60
CA LEU A 447 -4.49 -8.53 10.48
C LEU A 447 -4.90 -9.19 9.14
N PRO A 448 -4.29 -8.78 8.02
CA PRO A 448 -4.41 -9.52 6.77
C PRO A 448 -4.02 -10.99 6.89
N VAL A 449 -4.72 -11.86 6.19
CA VAL A 449 -4.43 -13.30 6.10
C VAL A 449 -4.01 -13.63 4.67
N LEU A 450 -2.78 -14.06 4.49
CA LEU A 450 -2.21 -14.45 3.20
C LEU A 450 -2.13 -15.97 3.09
N ASN A 451 -2.47 -16.53 1.94
CA ASN A 451 -2.27 -17.94 1.69
C ASN A 451 -0.81 -18.27 1.28
N SER A 452 -0.50 -19.55 1.10
CA SER A 452 0.83 -20.04 0.69
C SER A 452 1.39 -19.46 -0.62
N GLN A 453 0.52 -18.97 -1.52
CA GLN A 453 0.92 -18.28 -2.75
C GLN A 453 1.14 -16.77 -2.55
N GLY A 454 0.78 -16.22 -1.38
CA GLY A 454 0.83 -14.79 -1.08
C GLY A 454 -0.43 -14.01 -1.43
N ARG A 455 -1.53 -14.69 -1.81
CA ARG A 455 -2.82 -14.02 -2.06
C ARG A 455 -3.48 -13.66 -0.74
N ILE A 456 -4.03 -12.46 -0.66
CA ILE A 456 -4.82 -11.99 0.48
C ILE A 456 -6.17 -12.72 0.43
N VAL A 457 -6.43 -13.55 1.43
CA VAL A 457 -7.69 -14.28 1.61
C VAL A 457 -8.66 -13.51 2.50
N ASN A 458 -8.11 -12.75 3.45
CA ASN A 458 -8.87 -11.84 4.31
C ASN A 458 -8.06 -10.55 4.49
N TYR A 459 -8.65 -9.40 4.16
CA TYR A 459 -7.95 -8.11 4.31
C TYR A 459 -7.80 -7.68 5.77
N ASN A 460 -8.69 -8.11 6.66
CA ASN A 460 -8.55 -7.82 8.08
C ASN A 460 -9.35 -8.83 8.94
N ALA A 461 -8.65 -9.83 9.49
CA ALA A 461 -9.25 -10.84 10.36
C ALA A 461 -9.41 -10.39 11.83
N MET A 462 -8.98 -9.17 12.21
CA MET A 462 -8.98 -8.72 13.61
C MET A 462 -10.36 -8.83 14.27
N HIS A 463 -11.41 -8.33 13.61
CA HIS A 463 -12.76 -8.35 14.19
C HIS A 463 -13.25 -9.77 14.46
N MET A 464 -13.16 -10.64 13.46
CA MET A 464 -13.56 -12.04 13.57
C MET A 464 -12.74 -12.77 14.64
N ILE A 465 -11.43 -12.51 14.76
CA ILE A 465 -10.60 -13.12 15.81
C ILE A 465 -10.98 -12.57 17.19
N PHE A 466 -11.28 -11.28 17.32
CA PHE A 466 -11.74 -10.69 18.57
C PHE A 466 -13.08 -11.30 19.01
N VAL A 467 -13.98 -11.57 18.06
CA VAL A 467 -15.29 -12.13 18.34
C VAL A 467 -15.23 -13.63 18.61
N TRP A 468 -14.51 -14.40 17.80
CA TRP A 468 -14.58 -15.87 17.79
C TRP A 468 -13.31 -16.57 18.27
N GLY A 469 -12.18 -15.87 18.37
CA GLY A 469 -10.90 -16.45 18.72
C GLY A 469 -10.46 -17.52 17.72
N ILE A 470 -9.94 -18.64 18.23
CA ILE A 470 -9.47 -19.76 17.41
C ILE A 470 -10.60 -20.49 16.67
N ASP A 471 -11.85 -20.36 17.12
CA ASP A 471 -13.00 -21.01 16.50
C ASP A 471 -13.26 -20.47 15.07
N ALA A 472 -12.74 -19.28 14.74
CA ALA A 472 -12.75 -18.68 13.40
C ALA A 472 -11.80 -19.33 12.39
N PHE A 473 -10.95 -20.27 12.79
CA PHE A 473 -10.02 -20.93 11.87
C PHE A 473 -10.76 -21.53 10.65
N PRO A 474 -10.25 -21.36 9.40
CA PRO A 474 -8.96 -20.79 8.98
C PRO A 474 -8.94 -19.26 8.71
N PHE A 475 -9.84 -18.50 9.33
CA PHE A 475 -9.88 -17.03 9.32
C PHE A 475 -10.26 -16.40 7.96
N ARG A 476 -11.18 -17.02 7.22
CA ARG A 476 -11.74 -16.44 6.00
C ARG A 476 -13.03 -15.66 6.32
N PRO A 477 -13.41 -14.65 5.50
CA PRO A 477 -14.66 -13.93 5.69
C PRO A 477 -15.89 -14.85 5.80
N ASP A 478 -15.97 -15.88 4.96
CA ASP A 478 -17.08 -16.86 4.99
C ASP A 478 -17.15 -17.63 6.32
N ASP A 479 -16.03 -17.80 7.03
CA ASP A 479 -16.03 -18.49 8.32
C ASP A 479 -16.70 -17.64 9.42
N ASP A 480 -16.60 -16.30 9.35
CA ASP A 480 -17.29 -15.36 10.25
C ASP A 480 -18.82 -15.42 10.04
N GLU A 481 -19.26 -15.46 8.78
CA GLU A 481 -20.67 -15.57 8.43
C GLU A 481 -21.28 -16.88 8.95
N ILE A 482 -20.58 -18.00 8.74
CA ILE A 482 -21.02 -19.33 9.21
C ILE A 482 -21.14 -19.35 10.75
N LEU A 483 -20.14 -18.80 11.46
CA LEU A 483 -20.15 -18.77 12.92
C LEU A 483 -21.25 -17.88 13.48
N THR A 484 -21.49 -16.74 12.84
CA THR A 484 -22.60 -15.85 13.19
C THR A 484 -23.95 -16.55 13.00
N GLN A 485 -24.10 -17.34 11.93
CA GLN A 485 -25.36 -18.05 11.65
C GLN A 485 -25.61 -19.25 12.57
N LYS A 486 -24.55 -19.83 13.16
CA LYS A 486 -24.58 -21.07 13.94
C LYS A 486 -25.64 -21.08 15.05
N TRP A 487 -25.86 -19.96 15.73
CA TRP A 487 -26.78 -19.83 16.87
C TRP A 487 -28.01 -18.95 16.57
N ASN A 488 -28.24 -18.56 15.32
CA ASN A 488 -29.37 -17.70 14.96
C ASN A 488 -30.73 -18.34 15.29
N TRP A 489 -30.84 -19.67 15.18
CA TRP A 489 -32.05 -20.41 15.55
C TRP A 489 -32.40 -20.21 17.03
N PHE A 490 -31.40 -20.24 17.92
CA PHE A 490 -31.60 -20.11 19.36
C PHE A 490 -32.16 -18.72 19.69
N TRP A 491 -31.54 -17.68 19.13
CA TRP A 491 -31.99 -16.30 19.34
C TRP A 491 -33.35 -16.01 18.72
N ALA A 492 -33.67 -16.63 17.57
CA ALA A 492 -34.99 -16.51 16.95
C ALA A 492 -36.09 -17.10 17.85
N GLU A 493 -35.87 -18.27 18.44
CA GLU A 493 -36.83 -18.86 19.40
C GLU A 493 -36.89 -18.07 20.72
N MET A 494 -35.75 -17.62 21.24
CA MET A 494 -35.71 -16.76 22.42
C MET A 494 -36.50 -15.45 22.20
N LYS A 495 -36.41 -14.85 21.02
CA LYS A 495 -37.15 -13.62 20.68
C LYS A 495 -38.66 -13.82 20.66
N LYS A 496 -39.15 -15.00 20.23
CA LYS A 496 -40.59 -15.33 20.24
C LYS A 496 -41.16 -15.41 21.66
N VAL A 497 -40.35 -15.90 22.61
CA VAL A 497 -40.81 -16.11 24.00
C VAL A 497 -40.51 -14.95 24.94
N TYR A 498 -39.43 -14.20 24.69
CA TYR A 498 -39.03 -13.05 25.50
C TYR A 498 -38.41 -11.92 24.65
N PRO A 499 -39.24 -11.08 24.01
CA PRO A 499 -38.76 -10.02 23.10
C PRO A 499 -37.82 -9.00 23.75
N LYS A 500 -37.99 -8.74 25.06
CA LYS A 500 -37.16 -7.79 25.85
C LYS A 500 -35.71 -8.24 25.99
N LEU A 501 -35.38 -9.50 25.66
CA LEU A 501 -34.00 -9.99 25.69
C LEU A 501 -33.07 -9.15 24.80
N GLN A 502 -33.58 -8.53 23.73
CA GLN A 502 -32.77 -7.67 22.85
C GLN A 502 -32.24 -6.42 23.55
N GLU A 503 -32.87 -5.96 24.64
CA GLU A 503 -32.39 -4.82 25.43
C GLU A 503 -31.19 -5.21 26.32
N ILE A 504 -31.09 -6.49 26.67
CA ILE A 504 -30.04 -7.07 27.53
C ILE A 504 -28.85 -7.53 26.67
N ILE A 505 -29.10 -8.06 25.47
CA ILE A 505 -28.07 -8.52 24.54
C ILE A 505 -27.44 -7.33 23.80
N LYS A 506 -26.40 -6.76 24.39
CA LYS A 506 -25.50 -5.77 23.74
C LYS A 506 -24.22 -6.45 23.26
N GLY A 507 -23.57 -5.89 22.24
CA GLY A 507 -22.42 -6.50 21.54
C GLY A 507 -21.27 -6.94 22.46
N ASP A 508 -21.00 -6.19 23.53
CA ASP A 508 -19.87 -6.45 24.43
C ASP A 508 -20.26 -6.97 25.82
N THR A 509 -21.55 -7.27 26.05
CA THR A 509 -22.03 -7.77 27.35
C THR A 509 -22.01 -9.29 27.40
N PHE A 510 -21.39 -9.85 28.44
CA PHE A 510 -21.44 -11.28 28.75
C PHE A 510 -22.76 -11.61 29.44
N ILE A 511 -23.47 -12.64 28.98
CA ILE A 511 -24.76 -13.01 29.54
C ILE A 511 -24.78 -14.51 29.83
N PHE A 512 -25.10 -14.85 31.08
CA PHE A 512 -25.44 -16.21 31.49
C PHE A 512 -26.96 -16.40 31.39
N ILE A 513 -27.42 -17.24 30.48
CA ILE A 513 -28.80 -17.71 30.39
C ILE A 513 -28.85 -19.10 30.99
N TYR A 514 -29.67 -19.32 32.00
CA TYR A 514 -29.70 -20.60 32.71
C TYR A 514 -31.11 -21.00 33.11
N GLY A 515 -31.35 -22.31 33.14
CA GLY A 515 -32.64 -22.89 33.51
C GLY A 515 -32.46 -24.28 34.10
N GLY A 516 -33.34 -24.66 35.03
CA GLY A 516 -33.30 -25.94 35.70
C GLY A 516 -34.51 -26.14 36.60
N THR A 517 -34.73 -27.38 37.03
CA THR A 517 -35.84 -27.75 37.92
C THR A 517 -35.49 -27.62 39.40
N ASP A 518 -34.20 -27.59 39.75
CA ASP A 518 -33.72 -27.45 41.12
C ASP A 518 -33.64 -25.96 41.54
N PRO A 519 -34.50 -25.49 42.47
CA PRO A 519 -34.52 -24.10 42.94
C PRO A 519 -33.28 -23.73 43.75
N LYS A 520 -32.67 -24.70 44.46
CA LYS A 520 -31.49 -24.47 45.28
C LYS A 520 -30.31 -24.17 44.37
N TRP A 521 -30.09 -25.02 43.36
CA TRP A 521 -29.04 -24.82 42.36
C TRP A 521 -29.18 -23.49 41.62
N THR A 522 -30.39 -23.11 41.19
CA THR A 522 -30.61 -21.84 40.46
C THR A 522 -30.26 -20.62 41.32
N ASN A 523 -30.54 -20.69 42.62
CA ASN A 523 -30.17 -19.65 43.57
C ASN A 523 -28.65 -19.61 43.81
N ASP A 524 -28.03 -20.77 44.03
CA ASP A 524 -26.58 -20.87 44.27
C ASP A 524 -25.77 -20.38 43.05
N PHE A 525 -26.22 -20.72 41.83
CA PHE A 525 -25.62 -20.22 40.60
C PHE A 525 -25.77 -18.71 40.45
N SER A 526 -26.95 -18.17 40.75
CA SER A 526 -27.18 -16.74 40.69
C SER A 526 -26.27 -15.94 41.64
N LEU A 527 -26.07 -16.47 42.85
CA LEU A 527 -25.17 -15.89 43.84
C LEU A 527 -23.70 -15.99 43.40
N ALA A 528 -23.29 -17.11 42.81
CA ALA A 528 -21.94 -17.28 42.30
C ALA A 528 -21.62 -16.28 41.18
N VAL A 529 -22.51 -16.14 40.18
CA VAL A 529 -22.34 -15.16 39.10
C VAL A 529 -22.37 -13.72 39.62
N GLU A 530 -23.22 -13.43 40.60
CA GLU A 530 -23.27 -12.10 41.23
C GLU A 530 -21.96 -11.76 41.96
N LYS A 531 -21.33 -12.75 42.59
CA LYS A 531 -20.01 -12.59 43.22
C LYS A 531 -18.93 -12.29 42.18
N ILE A 532 -18.94 -12.99 41.03
CA ILE A 532 -18.04 -12.72 39.91
C ILE A 532 -18.23 -11.29 39.41
N ARG A 533 -19.48 -10.91 39.12
CA ARG A 533 -19.86 -9.59 38.58
C ARG A 533 -19.35 -8.44 39.45
N ARG A 534 -19.40 -8.59 40.78
CA ARG A 534 -18.98 -7.55 41.74
C ARG A 534 -17.47 -7.52 41.99
N HIS A 535 -16.74 -8.52 41.52
CA HIS A 535 -15.32 -8.63 41.81
C HIS A 535 -14.51 -7.55 41.08
N GLU A 536 -13.52 -6.97 41.76
CA GLU A 536 -12.73 -5.84 41.25
C GLU A 536 -12.03 -6.17 39.92
N ILE A 537 -11.59 -7.40 39.74
CA ILE A 537 -10.91 -7.86 38.51
C ILE A 537 -11.78 -7.76 37.26
N ILE A 538 -13.10 -7.97 37.39
CA ILE A 538 -14.05 -7.89 36.27
C ILE A 538 -14.20 -6.41 35.85
N ARG A 539 -14.23 -5.50 36.83
CA ARG A 539 -14.22 -4.05 36.57
C ARG A 539 -12.92 -3.60 35.92
N LYS A 540 -11.76 -4.15 36.35
CA LYS A 540 -10.46 -3.86 35.73
C LYS A 540 -10.36 -4.37 34.29
N ALA A 541 -11.04 -5.47 33.98
CA ALA A 541 -11.12 -6.05 32.64
C ALA A 541 -12.20 -5.39 31.75
N ASP A 542 -12.88 -4.35 32.23
CA ASP A 542 -14.02 -3.69 31.55
C ASP A 542 -15.10 -4.66 31.04
N ALA A 543 -15.30 -5.78 31.76
CA ALA A 543 -16.24 -6.81 31.38
C ALA A 543 -17.61 -6.58 32.05
N VAL A 544 -18.66 -6.45 31.25
CA VAL A 544 -20.04 -6.35 31.76
C VAL A 544 -20.67 -7.73 31.77
N ILE A 545 -21.06 -8.23 32.94
CA ILE A 545 -21.68 -9.55 33.12
C ILE A 545 -23.12 -9.38 33.59
N GLU A 546 -24.05 -9.96 32.84
CA GLU A 546 -25.48 -10.04 33.16
C GLU A 546 -25.91 -11.50 33.31
N GLN A 547 -27.02 -11.71 34.00
CA GLN A 547 -27.59 -13.04 34.21
C GLN A 547 -29.10 -13.04 33.97
N TYR A 548 -29.60 -14.07 33.30
CA TYR A 548 -31.01 -14.26 33.01
C TYR A 548 -31.47 -15.66 33.42
N HIS A 549 -32.21 -15.73 34.52
CA HIS A 549 -32.87 -16.96 34.96
C HIS A 549 -34.09 -17.20 34.07
N PHE A 550 -33.98 -18.20 33.21
CA PHE A 550 -34.99 -18.55 32.23
C PHE A 550 -36.30 -19.00 32.92
N GLY A 551 -37.38 -18.25 32.71
CA GLY A 551 -38.70 -18.55 33.27
C GLY A 551 -38.98 -17.99 34.67
N LYS A 552 -38.09 -17.15 35.22
CA LYS A 552 -38.29 -16.52 36.54
C LYS A 552 -39.49 -15.58 36.57
N GLU A 553 -39.65 -14.75 35.54
CA GLU A 553 -40.71 -13.73 35.45
C GLU A 553 -42.04 -14.31 34.97
N ASP A 554 -42.02 -15.12 33.91
CA ASP A 554 -43.19 -15.81 33.38
C ASP A 554 -42.86 -17.28 33.09
N LYS A 555 -43.35 -18.19 33.92
CA LYS A 555 -43.12 -19.63 33.77
C LYS A 555 -43.69 -20.20 32.47
N ARG A 556 -44.65 -19.53 31.82
CA ARG A 556 -45.27 -19.99 30.57
C ARG A 556 -44.33 -19.88 29.37
N ILE A 557 -43.24 -19.12 29.47
CA ILE A 557 -42.24 -19.01 28.40
C ILE A 557 -41.43 -20.29 28.24
N VAL A 558 -41.22 -21.05 29.34
CA VAL A 558 -40.36 -22.23 29.34
C VAL A 558 -40.93 -23.34 28.46
N PRO A 559 -42.20 -23.77 28.61
CA PRO A 559 -42.78 -24.76 27.71
C PRO A 559 -42.84 -24.28 26.25
N ARG A 560 -43.19 -23.01 26.01
CA ARG A 560 -43.28 -22.44 24.64
C ARG A 560 -41.95 -22.49 23.91
N PHE A 561 -40.86 -22.16 24.60
CA PHE A 561 -39.51 -22.21 24.04
C PHE A 561 -39.13 -23.64 23.66
N TRP A 562 -39.29 -24.60 24.58
CA TRP A 562 -38.93 -25.98 24.31
C TRP A 562 -39.79 -26.61 23.20
N ILE A 563 -41.07 -26.27 23.12
CA ILE A 563 -41.94 -26.66 21.99
C ILE A 563 -41.37 -26.12 20.67
N GLY A 564 -40.96 -24.85 20.64
CA GLY A 564 -40.34 -24.23 19.46
C GLY A 564 -39.06 -24.96 19.04
N ILE A 565 -38.17 -25.27 19.98
CA ILE A 565 -36.93 -26.01 19.73
C ILE A 565 -37.20 -27.43 19.23
N GLU A 566 -38.13 -28.16 19.84
CA GLU A 566 -38.51 -29.51 19.40
C GLU A 566 -39.11 -29.50 17.99
N SER A 567 -39.97 -28.52 17.66
CA SER A 567 -40.50 -28.35 16.31
C SER A 567 -39.43 -27.99 15.28
N LEU A 568 -38.47 -27.14 15.64
CA LEU A 568 -37.31 -26.85 14.78
C LEU A 568 -36.49 -28.12 14.51
N PHE A 569 -36.20 -28.90 15.56
CA PHE A 569 -35.46 -30.15 15.46
C PHE A 569 -36.18 -31.16 14.55
N ALA A 570 -37.50 -31.34 14.73
CA ALA A 570 -38.32 -32.22 13.91
C ALA A 570 -38.27 -31.82 12.41
N ASN A 571 -38.42 -30.53 12.12
CA ASN A 571 -38.33 -30.01 10.76
C ASN A 571 -36.93 -30.20 10.14
N MET A 572 -35.87 -30.11 10.94
CA MET A 572 -34.50 -30.32 10.45
C MET A 572 -34.21 -31.78 10.13
N ILE A 573 -34.73 -32.74 10.91
CA ILE A 573 -34.56 -34.18 10.65
C ILE A 573 -35.21 -34.59 9.31
N GLN A 574 -36.32 -33.94 8.93
CA GLN A 574 -37.00 -34.23 7.66
C GLN A 574 -36.25 -33.72 6.42
N LYS A 575 -35.30 -32.80 6.56
CA LYS A 575 -34.52 -32.27 5.44
C LYS A 575 -33.44 -33.27 5.01
N LYS A 576 -33.33 -33.53 3.70
CA LYS A 576 -32.34 -34.47 3.12
C LYS A 576 -30.88 -34.04 3.29
N HIS A 577 -30.61 -32.74 3.54
CA HIS A 577 -29.27 -32.23 3.78
C HIS A 577 -29.01 -32.09 5.28
N LYS A 578 -27.85 -32.57 5.75
CA LYS A 578 -27.39 -32.35 7.14
C LYS A 578 -27.13 -30.86 7.35
N ASP A 579 -28.04 -30.19 8.05
CA ASP A 579 -27.85 -28.82 8.53
C ASP A 579 -26.78 -28.83 9.64
N PRO A 580 -25.72 -28.00 9.55
CA PRO A 580 -24.66 -27.97 10.55
C PRO A 580 -25.14 -27.54 11.94
N THR A 581 -26.31 -26.90 12.07
CA THR A 581 -26.87 -26.46 13.37
C THR A 581 -27.55 -27.58 14.17
N ILE A 582 -27.75 -28.76 13.56
CA ILE A 582 -28.51 -29.85 14.16
C ILE A 582 -27.83 -30.41 15.42
N ASP A 583 -26.51 -30.37 15.49
CA ASP A 583 -25.75 -30.93 16.60
C ASP A 583 -25.76 -30.01 17.84
N GLU A 584 -25.82 -28.69 17.64
CA GLU A 584 -26.04 -27.72 18.72
C GLU A 584 -27.45 -27.86 19.31
N ILE A 585 -28.47 -28.06 18.47
CA ILE A 585 -29.85 -28.29 18.91
C ILE A 585 -29.95 -29.58 19.73
N LYS A 586 -29.34 -30.68 19.25
CA LYS A 586 -29.28 -31.94 20.01
C LYS A 586 -28.63 -31.73 21.38
N SER A 587 -27.51 -31.01 21.41
CA SER A 587 -26.76 -30.74 22.63
C SER A 587 -27.62 -29.98 23.65
N LEU A 588 -28.34 -28.94 23.22
CA LEU A 588 -29.27 -28.19 24.09
C LEU A 588 -30.44 -29.06 24.58
N LEU A 589 -31.01 -29.90 23.72
CA LEU A 589 -32.10 -30.82 24.07
C LEU A 589 -31.68 -31.91 25.04
N CYS A 590 -30.42 -32.40 24.97
CA CYS A 590 -29.88 -33.30 25.96
C CYS A 590 -29.75 -32.61 27.34
N LEU A 591 -29.20 -31.39 27.35
CA LEU A 591 -29.02 -30.62 28.59
C LEU A 591 -30.34 -30.23 29.26
N LYS A 592 -31.45 -30.15 28.50
CA LYS A 592 -32.80 -29.96 29.05
C LYS A 592 -33.15 -31.02 30.12
N GLN A 593 -32.66 -32.25 29.94
CA GLN A 593 -32.97 -33.39 30.81
C GLN A 593 -31.96 -33.59 31.94
N ASP A 594 -30.79 -32.95 31.85
CA ASP A 594 -29.74 -33.06 32.84
C ASP A 594 -30.10 -32.27 34.12
N GLN A 595 -29.88 -32.91 35.27
CA GLN A 595 -29.95 -32.26 36.57
C GLN A 595 -28.54 -31.77 36.97
N PRO A 596 -28.41 -30.61 37.65
CA PRO A 596 -29.47 -29.77 38.20
C PRO A 596 -30.07 -28.74 37.22
N GLY A 597 -29.49 -28.60 36.03
CA GLY A 597 -29.95 -27.69 34.98
C GLY A 597 -28.93 -27.48 33.87
N TRP A 598 -29.12 -26.44 33.07
CA TRP A 598 -28.26 -26.05 31.95
C TRP A 598 -27.90 -24.56 32.01
N VAL A 599 -26.74 -24.22 31.45
CA VAL A 599 -26.26 -22.84 31.36
C VAL A 599 -25.69 -22.58 29.98
N LEU A 600 -26.05 -21.44 29.41
CA LEU A 600 -25.50 -20.89 28.19
C LEU A 600 -24.80 -19.56 28.51
N LEU A 601 -23.52 -19.48 28.16
CA LEU A 601 -22.72 -18.26 28.23
C LEU A 601 -22.60 -17.68 26.81
N SER A 602 -22.90 -16.40 26.67
CA SER A 602 -22.78 -15.64 25.42
C SER A 602 -22.10 -14.30 25.64
N LYS A 603 -21.44 -13.77 24.60
CA LYS A 603 -20.99 -12.37 24.51
C LYS A 603 -21.83 -11.70 23.43
N GLY A 604 -22.78 -10.86 23.82
CA GLY A 604 -23.85 -10.43 22.93
C GLY A 604 -24.58 -11.64 22.32
N PRO A 605 -24.87 -11.66 21.00
CA PRO A 605 -25.49 -12.82 20.35
C PRO A 605 -24.52 -14.00 20.13
N ASN A 606 -23.24 -13.87 20.47
CA ASN A 606 -22.24 -14.88 20.16
C ASN A 606 -22.16 -15.89 21.32
N VAL A 607 -22.75 -17.07 21.13
CA VAL A 607 -22.73 -18.14 22.14
C VAL A 607 -21.32 -18.72 22.25
N LYS A 608 -20.75 -18.67 23.45
CA LYS A 608 -19.37 -19.08 23.74
C LYS A 608 -19.28 -20.47 24.32
N LEU A 609 -20.25 -20.82 25.17
CA LEU A 609 -20.26 -22.09 25.87
C LEU A 609 -21.70 -22.48 26.21
N LEU A 610 -22.02 -23.74 25.97
CA LEU A 610 -23.25 -24.39 26.43
C LEU A 610 -22.84 -25.60 27.26
N GLY A 611 -23.33 -25.71 28.48
CA GLY A 611 -22.86 -26.73 29.41
C GLY A 611 -23.84 -27.10 30.50
N ARG A 612 -23.47 -28.14 31.24
CA ARG A 612 -24.25 -28.65 32.37
C ARG A 612 -24.17 -27.73 33.58
N GLY A 613 -25.28 -27.64 34.31
CA GLY A 613 -25.44 -26.70 35.41
C GLY A 613 -24.51 -26.96 36.60
N ASP A 614 -24.21 -28.21 36.91
CA ASP A 614 -23.28 -28.61 37.98
C ASP A 614 -21.84 -28.16 37.69
N GLN A 615 -21.37 -28.44 36.47
CA GLN A 615 -20.03 -28.08 36.00
C GLN A 615 -19.85 -26.55 35.89
N MET A 616 -20.89 -25.87 35.40
CA MET A 616 -20.92 -24.41 35.30
C MET A 616 -20.94 -23.73 36.66
N LEU A 617 -21.71 -24.27 37.62
CA LEU A 617 -21.73 -23.78 39.00
C LEU A 617 -20.37 -23.96 39.67
N ALA A 618 -19.75 -25.14 39.56
CA ALA A 618 -18.42 -25.38 40.11
C ALA A 618 -17.39 -24.39 39.54
N THR A 619 -17.43 -24.15 38.23
CA THR A 619 -16.58 -23.16 37.56
C THR A 619 -16.79 -21.75 38.10
N ALA A 620 -18.04 -21.35 38.34
CA ALA A 620 -18.37 -20.03 38.87
C ALA A 620 -17.99 -19.86 40.35
N ILE A 621 -18.14 -20.89 41.18
CA ILE A 621 -17.74 -20.89 42.60
C ILE A 621 -16.21 -20.75 42.72
N ASP A 622 -15.49 -21.46 41.87
CA ASP A 622 -14.02 -21.50 41.86
C ASP A 622 -13.38 -20.22 41.29
N PHE A 623 -14.15 -19.15 41.05
CA PHE A 623 -13.64 -17.90 40.47
C PHE A 623 -12.41 -17.34 41.18
N GLU A 624 -12.34 -17.43 42.52
CA GLU A 624 -11.16 -16.97 43.27
C GLU A 624 -9.86 -17.68 42.88
N ILE A 625 -9.96 -18.91 42.37
CA ILE A 625 -8.83 -19.75 41.95
C ILE A 625 -8.30 -19.31 40.59
N TRP A 626 -9.16 -18.81 39.70
CA TRP A 626 -8.79 -18.51 38.31
C TRP A 626 -8.96 -17.06 37.89
N LYS A 627 -9.40 -16.18 38.79
CA LYS A 627 -9.64 -14.76 38.55
C LYS A 627 -8.48 -14.05 37.86
N GLU A 628 -7.24 -14.37 38.20
CA GLU A 628 -6.04 -13.71 37.63
C GLU A 628 -5.95 -13.93 36.11
N LYS A 629 -6.43 -15.09 35.63
CA LYS A 629 -6.48 -15.40 34.20
C LYS A 629 -7.38 -14.46 33.39
N VAL A 630 -8.33 -13.75 34.03
CA VAL A 630 -9.20 -12.80 33.32
C VAL A 630 -8.38 -11.67 32.71
N LEU A 631 -7.31 -11.21 33.38
CA LEU A 631 -6.44 -10.14 32.88
C LEU A 631 -5.29 -10.66 31.99
N GLU A 632 -4.96 -11.95 32.12
CA GLU A 632 -3.93 -12.60 31.30
C GLU A 632 -4.45 -13.00 29.92
N LYS A 633 -5.75 -13.30 29.82
CA LYS A 633 -6.39 -13.81 28.60
C LYS A 633 -7.08 -12.68 27.83
N ALA A 634 -7.45 -12.98 26.59
CA ALA A 634 -8.11 -12.03 25.69
C ALA A 634 -9.52 -11.58 26.14
N GLY A 635 -10.13 -12.29 27.11
CA GLY A 635 -11.45 -11.95 27.62
C GLY A 635 -11.94 -12.90 28.72
N PHE A 636 -12.99 -12.48 29.43
CA PHE A 636 -13.63 -13.25 30.49
C PHE A 636 -14.16 -14.61 29.99
N ASP A 637 -14.79 -14.64 28.81
CA ASP A 637 -15.32 -15.87 28.20
C ASP A 637 -14.22 -16.89 27.90
N VAL A 638 -13.06 -16.44 27.44
CA VAL A 638 -11.90 -17.31 27.17
C VAL A 638 -11.38 -17.92 28.47
N ALA A 639 -11.17 -17.10 29.50
CA ALA A 639 -10.73 -17.57 30.82
C ALA A 639 -11.74 -18.54 31.46
N PHE A 640 -13.03 -18.22 31.37
CA PHE A 640 -14.11 -19.06 31.89
C PHE A 640 -14.19 -20.41 31.16
N LYS A 641 -14.15 -20.40 29.81
CA LYS A 641 -14.19 -21.62 28.98
C LYS A 641 -12.98 -22.52 29.24
N GLU A 642 -11.78 -21.96 29.35
CA GLU A 642 -10.55 -22.73 29.66
C GLU A 642 -10.67 -23.42 31.03
N TYR A 643 -11.13 -22.70 32.06
CA TYR A 643 -11.32 -23.30 33.38
C TYR A 643 -12.42 -24.35 33.39
N TYR A 644 -13.54 -24.08 32.71
CA TYR A 644 -14.65 -25.00 32.56
C TYR A 644 -14.22 -26.31 31.92
N GLU A 645 -13.48 -26.29 30.81
CA GLU A 645 -13.04 -27.53 30.14
C GLU A 645 -12.03 -28.32 30.96
N ARG A 646 -11.24 -27.65 31.82
CA ARG A 646 -10.40 -28.34 32.80
C ARG A 646 -11.26 -28.99 33.89
N LYS A 647 -12.19 -28.24 34.50
CA LYS A 647 -13.07 -28.74 35.57
C LYS A 647 -14.00 -29.85 35.12
N ARG A 648 -14.48 -29.78 33.87
CA ARG A 648 -15.34 -30.80 33.28
C ARG A 648 -14.72 -32.19 33.32
N ARG A 649 -13.39 -32.31 33.29
CA ARG A 649 -12.67 -33.59 33.39
C ARG A 649 -12.74 -34.21 34.78
N ASP A 650 -13.04 -33.42 35.81
CA ASP A 650 -13.21 -33.88 37.19
C ASP A 650 -14.60 -34.52 37.43
N PHE A 651 -15.53 -34.34 36.48
CA PHE A 651 -16.87 -34.91 36.56
C PHE A 651 -16.96 -36.24 35.81
N PRO A 652 -17.73 -37.22 36.32
CA PRO A 652 -17.95 -38.48 35.62
C PRO A 652 -18.66 -38.23 34.28
N VAL A 653 -18.28 -39.02 33.27
CA VAL A 653 -18.94 -39.00 31.96
C VAL A 653 -20.38 -39.49 32.15
N ALA A 654 -21.36 -38.58 32.06
CA ALA A 654 -22.76 -38.96 32.06
C ALA A 654 -23.25 -39.25 30.64
N CYS A 655 -24.08 -40.27 30.50
CA CYS A 655 -24.77 -40.58 29.27
C CYS A 655 -25.72 -39.43 28.90
N ALA A 656 -25.70 -39.01 27.63
CA ALA A 656 -26.69 -38.07 27.13
C ALA A 656 -28.08 -38.73 27.08
N ASN A 657 -29.11 -38.02 27.53
CA ASN A 657 -30.51 -38.40 27.43
C ASN A 657 -31.31 -37.26 26.80
N MET A 658 -32.13 -37.57 25.80
CA MET A 658 -32.99 -36.61 25.14
C MET A 658 -34.41 -37.15 25.09
N GLN A 659 -35.39 -36.37 25.54
CA GLN A 659 -36.81 -36.70 25.43
C GLN A 659 -37.53 -35.65 24.58
N LEU A 660 -38.31 -36.11 23.60
CA LEU A 660 -39.09 -35.28 22.69
C LEU A 660 -40.58 -35.56 22.91
N ALA A 661 -41.38 -34.50 23.04
CA ALA A 661 -42.84 -34.58 23.06
C ALA A 661 -43.44 -34.39 21.67
N ASN A 662 -42.81 -33.56 20.83
CA ASN A 662 -43.21 -33.35 19.43
C ASN A 662 -42.24 -34.05 18.49
N TYR A 663 -42.62 -35.21 17.94
CA TYR A 663 -41.83 -35.99 16.98
C TYR A 663 -42.56 -36.07 15.63
N PRO A 664 -41.84 -36.12 14.50
CA PRO A 664 -42.47 -36.37 13.21
C PRO A 664 -42.91 -37.83 13.13
N ALA A 665 -44.19 -38.05 12.83
CA ALA A 665 -44.85 -39.36 12.83
C ALA A 665 -44.19 -40.40 11.87
N ASP A 666 -43.44 -39.92 10.88
CA ASP A 666 -42.88 -40.74 9.80
C ASP A 666 -41.60 -41.52 10.18
N ILE A 667 -41.08 -41.38 11.41
CA ILE A 667 -39.80 -41.99 11.83
C ILE A 667 -39.99 -43.40 12.44
N LEU A 668 -41.20 -43.80 12.82
CA LEU A 668 -41.46 -45.06 13.54
C LEU A 668 -42.69 -45.78 12.98
N ASP A 669 -42.62 -47.11 12.85
CA ASP A 669 -43.76 -47.92 12.40
C ASP A 669 -44.95 -47.80 13.38
N PRO A 670 -46.21 -47.69 12.88
CA PRO A 670 -47.39 -47.62 13.73
C PRO A 670 -47.54 -48.87 14.60
N ILE A 671 -47.56 -48.71 15.92
CA ILE A 671 -47.77 -49.83 16.85
C ILE A 671 -49.25 -49.90 17.22
N TYR A 672 -49.87 -51.06 17.00
CA TYR A 672 -51.28 -51.29 17.34
C TYR A 672 -51.43 -51.78 18.78
N CYS A 673 -52.57 -51.45 19.40
CA CYS A 673 -52.95 -51.93 20.72
C CYS A 673 -52.98 -53.47 20.70
N PRO A 674 -52.27 -54.16 21.62
CA PRO A 674 -52.20 -55.62 21.64
C PRO A 674 -53.51 -56.27 22.13
N ASP A 675 -54.46 -55.50 22.66
CA ASP A 675 -55.79 -55.97 23.00
C ASP A 675 -56.56 -56.30 21.71
N SER A 676 -56.95 -57.57 21.58
CA SER A 676 -57.67 -58.12 20.43
C SER A 676 -59.05 -57.47 20.20
N SER A 677 -59.61 -56.81 21.22
CA SER A 677 -60.87 -56.06 21.11
C SER A 677 -60.69 -54.59 20.67
N CYS A 678 -59.47 -54.06 20.73
CA CYS A 678 -59.18 -52.66 20.39
C CYS A 678 -58.62 -52.52 18.97
N GLY A 679 -57.47 -53.14 18.69
CA GLY A 679 -56.78 -53.09 17.38
C GLY A 679 -56.43 -51.69 16.84
N ARG A 680 -56.61 -50.60 17.61
CA ARG A 680 -56.31 -49.22 17.18
C ARG A 680 -54.81 -48.94 17.25
N SER A 681 -54.31 -48.05 16.38
CA SER A 681 -52.94 -47.52 16.48
C SER A 681 -52.78 -46.72 17.77
N MET A 682 -51.71 -46.98 18.52
CA MET A 682 -51.41 -46.28 19.76
C MET A 682 -50.71 -44.94 19.46
N GLU A 683 -51.10 -43.88 20.16
CA GLU A 683 -50.39 -42.59 20.12
C GLU A 683 -49.10 -42.66 20.95
N ILE A 684 -48.02 -42.11 20.42
CA ILE A 684 -46.75 -42.00 21.15
C ILE A 684 -46.83 -40.75 22.03
N ALA A 685 -46.65 -40.94 23.34
CA ALA A 685 -46.63 -39.85 24.32
C ALA A 685 -45.29 -39.11 24.34
N SER A 686 -44.18 -39.85 24.19
CA SER A 686 -42.83 -39.28 24.14
C SER A 686 -41.85 -40.24 23.45
N VAL A 687 -40.79 -39.69 22.86
CA VAL A 687 -39.64 -40.45 22.34
C VAL A 687 -38.41 -40.09 23.15
N SER A 688 -37.78 -41.09 23.78
CA SER A 688 -36.57 -40.94 24.59
C SER A 688 -35.38 -41.62 23.91
N TYR A 689 -34.33 -40.85 23.67
CA TYR A 689 -33.03 -41.33 23.19
C TYR A 689 -32.06 -41.40 24.37
N LYS A 690 -31.55 -42.59 24.67
CA LYS A 690 -30.58 -42.82 25.76
C LYS A 690 -29.25 -43.34 25.21
N CYS A 691 -28.18 -42.63 25.55
CA CYS A 691 -26.82 -43.04 25.23
C CYS A 691 -26.38 -44.22 26.12
N CYS A 692 -25.64 -45.19 25.56
CA CYS A 692 -25.31 -46.46 26.21
C CYS A 692 -23.91 -46.54 26.85
N HIS A 693 -23.17 -45.42 26.95
CA HIS A 693 -21.82 -45.44 27.56
C HIS A 693 -21.86 -45.93 29.02
N GLY A 694 -21.28 -47.10 29.31
CA GLY A 694 -21.06 -47.56 30.69
C GLY A 694 -21.97 -48.66 31.22
N HIS A 695 -22.80 -49.30 30.37
CA HIS A 695 -23.37 -50.59 30.76
C HIS A 695 -22.28 -51.66 30.73
N THR A 696 -21.80 -52.07 31.91
CA THR A 696 -21.20 -53.40 32.08
C THR A 696 -22.24 -54.43 31.67
N HIS A 697 -22.14 -54.93 30.44
CA HIS A 697 -22.96 -56.01 29.93
C HIS A 697 -22.82 -57.25 30.83
N GLN A 698 -23.78 -57.49 31.71
CA GLN A 698 -24.12 -58.87 32.05
C GLN A 698 -24.91 -59.44 30.87
N LYS A 699 -24.19 -60.22 30.06
CA LYS A 699 -24.63 -61.18 29.04
C LYS A 699 -26.11 -61.15 28.62
N SER A 700 -26.36 -60.69 27.40
CA SER A 700 -27.05 -61.47 26.34
C SER A 700 -26.95 -60.70 25.01
N ASP A 701 -26.84 -61.44 23.91
CA ASP A 701 -26.48 -61.02 22.55
C ASP A 701 -27.17 -59.75 22.03
N ALA A 702 -26.48 -58.61 22.06
CA ALA A 702 -26.82 -57.43 21.28
C ALA A 702 -25.55 -56.77 20.73
N PRO A 703 -25.53 -56.32 19.46
CA PRO A 703 -24.34 -55.76 18.85
C PRO A 703 -23.92 -54.43 19.51
N ALA A 704 -22.60 -54.21 19.54
CA ALA A 704 -21.89 -53.16 20.27
C ALA A 704 -22.17 -51.70 19.85
N GLU A 705 -23.18 -51.44 19.02
CA GLU A 705 -23.55 -50.11 18.49
C GLU A 705 -24.97 -49.65 18.92
N SER A 706 -25.63 -50.34 19.84
CA SER A 706 -27.04 -50.05 20.17
C SER A 706 -27.19 -48.99 21.28
N GLY A 707 -27.50 -47.75 20.89
CA GLY A 707 -28.23 -46.82 21.76
C GLY A 707 -29.68 -47.29 21.93
N VAL A 708 -30.30 -47.00 23.08
CA VAL A 708 -31.69 -47.45 23.35
C VAL A 708 -32.65 -46.29 23.08
N VAL A 709 -33.59 -46.51 22.16
CA VAL A 709 -34.75 -45.61 21.97
C VAL A 709 -35.92 -46.20 22.72
N GLN A 710 -36.45 -45.48 23.71
CA GLN A 710 -37.65 -45.85 24.46
C GLN A 710 -38.82 -44.98 24.01
N ILE A 711 -39.95 -45.61 23.71
CA ILE A 711 -41.17 -44.95 23.26
C ILE A 711 -42.22 -45.15 24.36
N GLU A 712 -42.62 -44.06 25.02
CA GLU A 712 -43.72 -44.11 25.99
C GLU A 712 -45.05 -43.89 25.29
N LYS A 713 -46.05 -44.68 25.68
CA LYS A 713 -47.38 -44.68 25.05
C LYS A 713 -48.39 -44.03 25.98
N ARG A 714 -49.27 -43.20 25.42
CA ARG A 714 -50.39 -42.65 26.18
C ARG A 714 -51.53 -43.68 26.14
N SER A 715 -51.91 -44.18 27.31
CA SER A 715 -53.03 -45.11 27.50
C SER A 715 -54.37 -44.39 27.40
#